data_AF-A0A6J6AYP9-F1
#
_entry.id   AF-A0A6J6AYP9-F1
#
_cell.length_a   1.000
_cell.length_b   1.000
_cell.length_c   1.000
_cell.angle_alpha   90.00
_cell.angle_beta   90.00
_cell.angle_gamma   90.00
#
_symmetry.space_group_name_H-M   'P 1'
#
loop_
_entity.id
_entity.type
_entity.pdbx_description
1 polymer ?
#
loop_
_entity_poly.entity_id
_entity_poly.type
_entity_poly.pdbx_seq_one_letter_code
_entity_poly.pdbx_strand_id
1 'polypeptide(L)'
;MRCAGIDPYPARFDSTISIAQVRTRYPKLPASAATNDSVRFTGRVALVRDHGGIWFATLESGGATLQILSEASPRQEPPHRGDLIGVSGEVVSSASGELSVRVQGFELLSTSLVSPGDKRGRPRPMEHRSRHREADLMENLHSRSVFTRRSQAISGIRVALEARGFLEVETPVFASDAGGATARPFVTRHNALGQDLMMRIAPELFLKRLVIGGMDRVFELGRVFRNEGMSSKHNPEFTMLEVYQAYADYTDMMELAQHLVVEAALAALGSTVVQLPVGTQIDLALPWRQASMSELVFEHTGEEIEAKMDPTEAQAALGRLGIGYNQAWGAGKCLVAVFDDRVEAKLIAPTIVTHHPVETSPLARRCRSDPWVTERFELIVGGMELANAYSELNDPVEQRERFAHERSSADTAGEPTGVSSSLDQSYVEALDRGLPPTGGLGIGIDRLVMLLTKSSSIRDVILFPTMRSTQAAQQGTSRRSSLVPTAPLPTSALAGAQVAAVRLSGLVRVVALLTTIVGVLTMLSAVPAISARTLLLDELISPLPLVLDNAVLSVGIGSCMVLLSGQLLRGKRRAWSLALVLFVLSAGFSLARGGEAVALTASLTMIVILLLTRNEFTGLADPPSLIRVARSIPRFLLLVYVYGLIALWAQQGTLSPAINLGDSLWAVTVGLVGGEQPYEYSGRFAKLFPASLEVLGAVGLLLLLWLLLRPAVRGRVGEGRERAASMVEQFGWDTLAPFACRDDKSYFFSSDGKAMVAYGYLGGFALVSGDPIGEDASIPLVVDEFILHCQHHGWQPAFLAAREVDVPLYAERGFRSFYLGDEAILDCQTFSLDADGMAPVRQAVRRAEKSHRFELMTEDSASAELVAALNEISLLWRKGEDERGYTMSMSSDVSLAGSNRMLAVAWQVNADGSDVPAGFLRLVPTSSRSDRFPPGQTLDLMRRRPDAVNGLTEYLIAHTVEQLRELGVVRLSLNFAAFGRLLDNDVQLTRGNRALRKLVDLVNPYYQIRALRDFNEKFQPTWLPRVLIYADPADLPKVGLRYAWLEGLVSVPLIGRLLSGPTEVAEGEPT
;
A
#
# COMPACT_ATOMS: atom_id res chain seq x y z
N MET A 1 10.71 3.69 40.63
CA MET A 1 12.06 4.16 40.24
C MET A 1 12.07 5.65 39.92
N ARG A 2 11.37 6.13 38.88
CA ARG A 2 11.31 7.57 38.54
C ARG A 2 10.85 8.48 39.71
N CYS A 3 9.79 8.10 40.43
CA CYS A 3 9.35 8.86 41.61
C CYS A 3 10.39 8.87 42.76
N ALA A 4 11.34 7.93 42.75
CA ALA A 4 12.45 7.85 43.70
C ALA A 4 13.74 8.49 43.15
N GLY A 5 13.68 9.19 42.01
CA GLY A 5 14.83 9.84 41.37
C GLY A 5 15.81 8.90 40.67
N ILE A 6 15.47 7.61 40.52
CA ILE A 6 16.29 6.62 39.83
C ILE A 6 15.86 6.54 38.37
N ASP A 7 16.81 6.74 37.45
CA ASP A 7 16.60 6.56 36.01
C ASP A 7 16.58 5.07 35.65
N PRO A 8 15.44 4.50 35.20
CA PRO A 8 15.37 3.09 34.80
C PRO A 8 15.97 2.81 33.40
N TYR A 9 16.38 3.85 32.68
CA TYR A 9 16.96 3.76 31.34
C TYR A 9 18.21 4.64 31.20
N PRO A 10 19.27 4.39 31.99
CA PRO A 10 20.49 5.20 31.95
C PRO A 10 21.13 5.18 30.57
N ALA A 11 21.66 6.34 30.15
CA ALA A 11 22.28 6.49 28.83
C ALA A 11 23.58 5.70 28.64
N ARG A 12 24.28 5.34 29.73
CA ARG A 12 25.60 4.70 29.69
C ARG A 12 25.84 3.82 30.91
N PHE A 13 26.53 2.70 30.70
CA PHE A 13 27.13 1.87 31.74
C PHE A 13 28.55 1.47 31.33
N ASP A 14 29.52 1.72 32.21
CA ASP A 14 30.94 1.45 31.95
C ASP A 14 31.30 0.01 32.32
N SER A 15 31.16 -0.90 31.36
CA SER A 15 31.63 -2.28 31.49
C SER A 15 33.15 -2.37 31.32
N THR A 16 33.76 -3.26 32.10
CA THR A 16 35.22 -3.50 32.10
C THR A 16 35.58 -4.80 31.41
N ILE A 17 34.62 -5.75 31.33
CA ILE A 17 34.81 -7.07 30.75
C ILE A 17 33.47 -7.62 30.25
N SER A 18 33.50 -8.50 29.24
CA SER A 18 32.35 -9.25 28.76
C SER A 18 32.20 -10.60 29.47
N ILE A 19 31.00 -11.18 29.45
CA ILE A 19 30.74 -12.52 30.00
C ILE A 19 31.66 -13.57 29.36
N ALA A 20 31.83 -13.53 28.04
CA ALA A 20 32.70 -14.46 27.32
C ALA A 20 34.16 -14.38 27.82
N GLN A 21 34.69 -13.17 27.99
CA GLN A 21 36.06 -12.96 28.51
C GLN A 21 36.22 -13.45 29.95
N VAL A 22 35.21 -13.28 30.82
CA VAL A 22 35.23 -13.83 32.19
C VAL A 22 35.34 -15.36 32.13
N ARG A 23 34.53 -16.02 31.30
CA ARG A 23 34.59 -17.49 31.13
C ARG A 23 35.94 -17.97 30.59
N THR A 24 36.53 -17.24 29.64
CA THR A 24 37.85 -17.56 29.08
C THR A 24 38.97 -17.39 30.11
N ARG A 25 38.89 -16.37 30.96
CA ARG A 25 39.88 -16.10 32.02
C ARG A 25 39.80 -17.10 33.18
N TYR A 26 38.61 -17.66 33.44
CA TYR A 26 38.35 -18.59 34.54
C TYR A 26 37.71 -19.91 34.08
N PRO A 27 38.41 -20.73 33.28
CA PRO A 27 37.82 -21.94 32.69
C PRO A 27 37.57 -23.05 33.72
N LYS A 28 38.38 -23.10 34.80
CA LYS A 28 38.23 -24.05 35.92
C LYS A 28 38.59 -23.36 37.24
N LEU A 29 37.56 -23.04 38.02
CA LEU A 29 37.72 -22.66 39.43
C LEU A 29 37.36 -23.86 40.32
N PRO A 30 38.10 -24.12 41.41
CA PRO A 30 37.67 -25.10 42.42
C PRO A 30 36.32 -24.70 43.04
N ALA A 31 35.51 -25.67 43.44
CA ALA A 31 34.24 -25.41 44.12
C ALA A 31 34.46 -24.56 45.38
N SER A 32 33.58 -23.57 45.59
CA SER A 32 33.68 -22.60 46.69
C SER A 32 34.94 -21.71 46.70
N ALA A 33 35.72 -21.66 45.61
CA ALA A 33 36.86 -20.75 45.52
C ALA A 33 36.43 -19.30 45.25
N ALA A 34 37.19 -18.36 45.80
CA ALA A 34 37.05 -16.91 45.62
C ALA A 34 38.37 -16.36 45.05
N THR A 35 38.30 -15.44 44.10
CA THR A 35 39.48 -14.99 43.33
C THR A 35 39.99 -13.61 43.75
N ASN A 36 39.23 -12.87 44.56
CA ASN A 36 39.40 -11.44 44.83
C ASN A 36 39.40 -10.54 43.57
N ASP A 37 39.09 -11.07 42.38
CA ASP A 37 39.00 -10.28 41.15
C ASP A 37 37.59 -9.69 41.01
N SER A 38 37.52 -8.36 40.95
CA SER A 38 36.25 -7.63 40.82
C SER A 38 36.02 -7.26 39.36
N VAL A 39 34.85 -7.64 38.86
CA VAL A 39 34.46 -7.45 37.45
C VAL A 39 33.19 -6.63 37.36
N ARG A 40 33.12 -5.80 36.31
CA ARG A 40 31.93 -5.03 35.96
C ARG A 40 31.51 -5.34 34.52
N PHE A 41 30.32 -5.88 34.35
CA PHE A 41 29.84 -6.38 33.05
C PHE A 41 28.32 -6.21 32.93
N THR A 42 27.79 -6.39 31.72
CA THR A 42 26.36 -6.28 31.43
C THR A 42 25.81 -7.60 30.93
N GLY A 43 24.54 -7.86 31.22
CA GLY A 43 23.83 -9.00 30.65
C GLY A 43 22.34 -8.89 30.85
N ARG A 44 21.61 -9.65 30.04
CA ARG A 44 20.16 -9.81 30.19
C ARG A 44 19.86 -10.95 31.14
N VAL A 45 18.91 -10.75 32.04
CA VAL A 45 18.48 -11.75 33.01
C VAL A 45 17.68 -12.85 32.33
N ALA A 46 18.28 -14.02 32.13
CA ALA A 46 17.65 -15.18 31.49
C ALA A 46 16.82 -16.01 32.49
N LEU A 47 17.31 -16.15 33.72
CA LEU A 47 16.70 -16.96 34.78
C LEU A 47 16.95 -16.31 36.15
N VAL A 48 15.99 -16.45 37.06
CA VAL A 48 16.08 -15.99 38.47
C VAL A 48 15.55 -17.10 39.38
N ARG A 49 16.26 -17.39 40.47
CA ARG A 49 15.89 -18.34 41.52
C ARG A 49 16.07 -17.68 42.88
N ASP A 50 15.02 -17.64 43.67
CA ASP A 50 15.02 -17.01 45.00
C ASP A 50 14.76 -18.04 46.09
N HIS A 51 15.66 -18.11 47.08
CA HIS A 51 15.61 -19.06 48.20
C HIS A 51 15.41 -18.37 49.55
N GLY A 52 14.84 -17.16 49.58
CA GLY A 52 14.42 -16.48 50.81
C GLY A 52 15.53 -15.75 51.58
N GLY A 53 16.80 -16.16 51.41
CA GLY A 53 17.99 -15.47 51.95
C GLY A 53 19.14 -15.31 50.97
N ILE A 54 19.13 -16.05 49.87
CA ILE A 54 20.07 -15.97 48.75
C ILE A 54 19.26 -16.06 47.46
N TRP A 55 19.68 -15.32 46.44
CA TRP A 55 19.13 -15.48 45.09
C TRP A 55 20.24 -15.67 44.07
N PHE A 56 19.90 -16.41 43.02
CA PHE A 56 20.75 -16.67 41.86
C PHE A 56 20.07 -16.14 40.61
N ALA A 57 20.84 -15.53 39.73
CA ALA A 57 20.36 -15.20 38.40
C ALA A 57 21.37 -15.63 37.34
N THR A 58 20.88 -16.01 36.16
CA THR A 58 21.73 -16.29 35.00
C THR A 58 21.65 -15.10 34.06
N LEU A 59 22.80 -14.50 33.77
CA LEU A 59 22.93 -13.43 32.79
C LEU A 59 23.41 -13.97 31.46
N GLU A 60 22.84 -13.46 30.38
CA GLU A 60 23.25 -13.73 29.00
C GLU A 60 23.75 -12.45 28.32
N SER A 61 24.90 -12.54 27.65
CA SER A 61 25.44 -11.47 26.81
C SER A 61 26.34 -12.06 25.72
N GLY A 62 26.17 -11.61 24.48
CA GLY A 62 27.02 -12.03 23.36
C GLY A 62 27.03 -13.55 23.09
N GLY A 63 25.96 -14.28 23.43
CA GLY A 63 25.87 -15.73 23.27
C GLY A 63 26.54 -16.55 24.37
N ALA A 64 27.05 -15.90 25.43
CA ALA A 64 27.61 -16.56 26.60
C ALA A 64 26.75 -16.29 27.85
N THR A 65 26.73 -17.24 28.78
CA THR A 65 25.98 -17.16 30.03
C THR A 65 26.89 -17.21 31.27
N LEU A 66 26.49 -16.52 32.32
CA LEU A 66 27.21 -16.48 33.60
C LEU A 66 26.22 -16.38 34.76
N GLN A 67 26.47 -17.16 35.82
CA GLN A 67 25.68 -17.08 37.04
C GLN A 67 26.11 -15.88 37.88
N ILE A 68 25.15 -15.21 38.51
CA ILE A 68 25.37 -14.23 39.56
C ILE A 68 24.63 -14.69 40.82
N LEU A 69 25.18 -14.39 42.00
CA LEU A 69 24.59 -14.73 43.29
C LEU A 69 24.66 -13.54 44.25
N SER A 70 23.63 -13.35 45.07
CA SER A 70 23.62 -12.31 46.11
C SER A 70 23.18 -12.90 47.45
N GLU A 71 24.01 -12.64 48.46
CA GLU A 71 23.87 -13.08 49.86
C GLU A 71 23.59 -11.88 50.79
N ALA A 72 23.26 -10.70 50.24
CA ALA A 72 23.29 -9.42 50.95
C ALA A 72 22.21 -9.25 52.04
N SER A 73 22.58 -8.56 53.13
CA SER A 73 21.71 -8.08 54.20
C SER A 73 21.98 -6.58 54.46
N PRO A 74 20.98 -5.66 54.37
CA PRO A 74 19.58 -5.92 54.05
C PRO A 74 19.41 -6.46 52.62
N ARG A 75 18.39 -7.31 52.46
CA ARG A 75 18.14 -8.07 51.23
C ARG A 75 17.91 -7.11 50.05
N GLN A 76 18.78 -7.18 49.04
CA GLN A 76 18.51 -6.57 47.73
C GLN A 76 17.46 -7.43 47.01
N GLU A 77 16.41 -6.80 46.49
CA GLU A 77 15.42 -7.49 45.65
C GLU A 77 16.08 -8.04 44.37
N PRO A 78 15.75 -9.28 43.95
CA PRO A 78 16.30 -9.84 42.73
C PRO A 78 15.76 -9.09 41.50
N PRO A 79 16.56 -8.96 40.41
CA PRO A 79 16.09 -8.36 39.17
C PRO A 79 15.01 -9.21 38.50
N HIS A 80 14.20 -8.63 37.60
CA HIS A 80 13.21 -9.42 36.88
C HIS A 80 13.81 -10.11 35.66
N ARG A 81 13.23 -11.25 35.30
CA ARG A 81 13.59 -11.96 34.06
C ARG A 81 13.31 -11.06 32.85
N GLY A 82 14.29 -10.96 31.97
CA GLY A 82 14.26 -10.10 30.78
C GLY A 82 14.95 -8.76 30.97
N ASP A 83 15.10 -8.28 32.20
CA ASP A 83 15.78 -7.01 32.47
C ASP A 83 17.22 -7.06 31.94
N LEU A 84 17.66 -5.94 31.38
CA LEU A 84 19.06 -5.69 31.07
C LEU A 84 19.68 -5.00 32.28
N ILE A 85 20.69 -5.62 32.88
CA ILE A 85 21.35 -5.11 34.08
C ILE A 85 22.86 -5.02 33.89
N GLY A 86 23.46 -4.07 34.60
CA GLY A 86 24.90 -3.98 34.81
C GLY A 86 25.24 -4.51 36.18
N VAL A 87 26.20 -5.43 36.28
CA VAL A 87 26.59 -6.08 37.54
C VAL A 87 28.02 -5.70 37.89
N SER A 88 28.26 -5.43 39.16
CA SER A 88 29.58 -5.32 39.78
C SER A 88 29.72 -6.36 40.88
N GLY A 89 30.83 -7.10 40.91
CA GLY A 89 31.01 -8.16 41.89
C GLY A 89 32.31 -8.92 41.76
N GLU A 90 32.54 -9.85 42.69
CA GLU A 90 33.74 -10.68 42.73
C GLU A 90 33.53 -12.00 41.98
N VAL A 91 34.51 -12.43 41.18
CA VAL A 91 34.47 -13.74 40.52
C VAL A 91 34.72 -14.86 41.54
N VAL A 92 33.79 -15.80 41.60
CA VAL A 92 33.79 -16.93 42.54
C VAL A 92 33.34 -18.21 41.86
N SER A 93 33.39 -19.34 42.56
CA SER A 93 32.66 -20.55 42.20
C SER A 93 31.64 -20.88 43.28
N SER A 94 30.45 -21.31 42.84
CA SER A 94 29.44 -21.86 43.76
C SER A 94 29.94 -23.15 44.42
N ALA A 95 29.19 -23.64 45.41
CA ALA A 95 29.41 -24.94 46.04
C ALA A 95 29.28 -26.12 45.05
N SER A 96 28.54 -25.94 43.94
CA SER A 96 28.41 -26.93 42.86
C SER A 96 29.54 -26.86 41.83
N GLY A 97 30.51 -25.95 41.98
CA GLY A 97 31.59 -25.74 41.02
C GLY A 97 31.22 -24.85 39.83
N GLU A 98 30.07 -24.16 39.87
CA GLU A 98 29.62 -23.28 38.78
C GLU A 98 30.27 -21.90 38.90
N LEU A 99 30.96 -21.47 37.85
CA LEU A 99 31.54 -20.13 37.76
C LEU A 99 30.46 -19.06 37.93
N SER A 100 30.62 -18.22 38.95
CA SER A 100 29.63 -17.25 39.38
C SER A 100 30.27 -15.90 39.70
N VAL A 101 29.47 -14.84 39.76
CA VAL A 101 29.88 -13.55 40.33
C VAL A 101 29.07 -13.26 41.58
N ARG A 102 29.74 -13.06 42.72
CA ARG A 102 29.11 -12.61 43.95
C ARG A 102 28.83 -11.11 43.82
N VAL A 103 27.55 -10.76 43.78
CA VAL A 103 27.07 -9.40 43.49
C VAL A 103 27.37 -8.47 44.67
N GLN A 104 28.10 -7.38 44.39
CA GLN A 104 28.25 -6.26 45.32
C GLN A 104 27.14 -5.22 45.10
N GLY A 105 26.78 -5.01 43.83
CA GLY A 105 25.64 -4.20 43.43
C GLY A 105 25.33 -4.40 41.95
N PHE A 106 24.10 -4.12 41.57
CA PHE A 106 23.68 -4.09 40.17
C PHE A 106 22.84 -2.85 39.87
N GLU A 107 22.91 -2.40 38.63
CA GLU A 107 22.18 -1.26 38.08
C GLU A 107 21.23 -1.75 37.00
N LEU A 108 19.97 -1.31 37.04
CA LEU A 108 19.02 -1.55 35.98
C LEU A 108 19.35 -0.65 34.79
N LEU A 109 19.61 -1.24 33.62
CA LEU A 109 19.95 -0.52 32.39
C LEU A 109 18.75 -0.35 31.46
N SER A 110 17.90 -1.37 31.41
CA SER A 110 16.62 -1.31 30.72
C SER A 110 15.73 -2.39 31.27
N THR A 111 14.57 -2.01 31.81
CA THR A 111 13.59 -3.00 32.24
C THR A 111 12.90 -3.64 31.04
N SER A 112 12.58 -4.93 31.15
CA SER A 112 11.71 -5.62 30.21
C SER A 112 10.27 -5.54 30.67
N LEU A 113 9.48 -4.67 30.03
CA LEU A 113 8.06 -4.51 30.34
C LEU A 113 7.20 -5.69 29.88
N VAL A 114 7.74 -6.51 28.97
CA VAL A 114 7.12 -7.77 28.51
C VAL A 114 7.95 -8.91 29.07
N SER A 115 7.27 -9.91 29.66
CA SER A 115 7.97 -11.09 30.15
C SER A 115 8.57 -11.88 28.97
N PRO A 116 9.84 -12.28 29.03
CA PRO A 116 10.39 -13.29 28.13
C PRO A 116 9.56 -14.58 28.20
N GLY A 117 9.54 -15.37 27.13
CA GLY A 117 8.69 -16.53 26.91
C GLY A 117 8.70 -17.61 27.98
N ASP A 118 7.94 -18.69 27.77
CA ASP A 118 7.63 -19.71 28.79
C ASP A 118 8.83 -20.06 29.69
N LYS A 119 8.62 -20.08 31.02
CA LYS A 119 9.62 -20.50 32.02
C LYS A 119 10.17 -21.91 31.74
N ARG A 120 9.45 -22.72 30.96
CA ARG A 120 9.84 -24.09 30.56
C ARG A 120 10.72 -24.15 29.30
N GLY A 121 11.04 -23.02 28.66
CA GLY A 121 11.97 -22.96 27.53
C GLY A 121 11.45 -23.58 26.22
N ARG A 122 10.12 -23.65 26.03
CA ARG A 122 9.54 -24.19 24.80
C ARG A 122 9.75 -23.20 23.65
N PRO A 123 10.19 -23.66 22.45
CA PRO A 123 10.31 -22.78 21.29
C PRO A 123 8.97 -22.16 20.93
N ARG A 124 8.97 -20.85 20.67
CA ARG A 124 7.78 -20.15 20.16
C ARG A 124 7.46 -20.64 18.74
N PRO A 125 6.18 -20.61 18.30
CA PRO A 125 5.81 -20.94 16.93
C PRO A 125 6.57 -20.09 15.91
N MET A 126 6.86 -20.65 14.73
CA MET A 126 7.65 -19.99 13.68
C MET A 126 7.12 -18.59 13.33
N GLU A 127 5.80 -18.42 13.22
CA GLU A 127 5.20 -17.12 12.93
C GLU A 127 5.56 -16.05 13.98
N HIS A 128 5.51 -16.40 15.28
CA HIS A 128 5.91 -15.47 16.33
C HIS A 128 7.41 -15.15 16.24
N ARG A 129 8.26 -16.14 15.95
CA ARG A 129 9.70 -15.91 15.77
C ARG A 129 10.01 -14.99 14.59
N SER A 130 9.28 -15.14 13.48
CA SER A 130 9.44 -14.31 12.30
C SER A 130 8.95 -12.88 12.50
N ARG A 131 7.89 -12.66 13.31
CA ARG A 131 7.34 -11.32 13.59
C ARG A 131 8.10 -10.58 14.69
N HIS A 132 8.51 -11.30 15.73
CA HIS A 132 9.22 -10.78 16.89
C HIS A 132 10.63 -11.36 16.92
N ARG A 133 11.41 -11.07 15.87
CA ARG A 133 12.76 -11.62 15.72
C ARG A 133 13.66 -11.22 16.88
N GLU A 134 13.50 -10.01 17.40
CA GLU A 134 14.17 -9.53 18.59
C GLU A 134 13.92 -10.41 19.83
N ALA A 135 12.69 -10.91 20.00
CA ALA A 135 12.35 -11.83 21.09
C ALA A 135 12.88 -13.24 20.83
N ASP A 136 12.82 -13.73 19.58
CA ASP A 136 13.42 -15.02 19.21
C ASP A 136 14.94 -15.01 19.44
N LEU A 137 15.66 -13.97 19.00
CA LEU A 137 17.09 -13.83 19.24
C LEU A 137 17.44 -13.70 20.73
N MET A 138 16.54 -13.15 21.54
CA MET A 138 16.71 -13.06 22.99
C MET A 138 16.55 -14.41 23.70
N GLU A 139 15.69 -15.30 23.19
CA GLU A 139 15.31 -16.55 23.85
C GLU A 139 15.96 -17.80 23.24
N ASN A 140 16.42 -17.71 22.00
CA ASN A 140 16.83 -18.85 21.18
C ASN A 140 18.23 -18.68 20.60
N LEU A 141 19.22 -19.27 21.27
CA LEU A 141 20.61 -19.29 20.82
C LEU A 141 20.80 -19.96 19.46
N HIS A 142 19.94 -20.92 19.09
CA HIS A 142 20.00 -21.56 17.78
C HIS A 142 19.73 -20.53 16.67
N SER A 143 18.70 -19.69 16.79
CA SER A 143 18.42 -18.62 15.82
C SER A 143 19.61 -17.66 15.68
N ARG A 144 20.26 -17.28 16.79
CA ARG A 144 21.49 -16.45 16.74
C ARG A 144 22.60 -17.13 15.95
N SER A 145 22.78 -18.43 16.14
CA SER A 145 23.78 -19.21 15.41
C SER A 145 23.49 -19.27 13.91
N VAL A 146 22.23 -19.39 13.50
CA VAL A 146 21.81 -19.37 12.08
C VAL A 146 22.26 -18.06 11.41
N PHE A 147 21.98 -16.92 12.03
CA PHE A 147 22.35 -15.62 11.45
C PHE A 147 23.86 -15.33 11.52
N THR A 148 24.55 -15.86 12.54
CA THR A 148 26.01 -15.81 12.59
C THR A 148 26.61 -16.60 11.42
N ARG A 149 26.13 -17.83 11.19
CA ARG A 149 26.52 -18.68 10.07
C ARG A 149 26.20 -18.06 8.72
N ARG A 150 25.04 -17.42 8.58
CA ARG A 150 24.69 -16.62 7.39
C ARG A 150 25.74 -15.56 7.10
N SER A 151 26.11 -14.77 8.12
CA SER A 151 27.12 -13.72 7.97
C SER A 151 28.49 -14.30 7.58
N GLN A 152 28.88 -15.43 8.19
CA GLN A 152 30.13 -16.11 7.89
C GLN A 152 30.16 -16.69 6.47
N ALA A 153 29.07 -17.33 6.02
CA ALA A 153 28.95 -17.85 4.65
C ALA A 153 29.09 -16.73 3.61
N ILE A 154 28.35 -15.63 3.79
CA ILE A 154 28.42 -14.46 2.89
C ILE A 154 29.83 -13.85 2.88
N SER A 155 30.46 -13.72 4.05
CA SER A 155 31.84 -13.22 4.13
C SER A 155 32.83 -14.15 3.45
N GLY A 156 32.66 -15.47 3.60
CA GLY A 156 33.48 -16.48 2.94
C GLY A 156 33.39 -16.39 1.42
N ILE A 157 32.18 -16.22 0.89
CA ILE A 157 31.95 -16.01 -0.55
C ILE A 157 32.64 -14.75 -1.06
N ARG A 158 32.56 -13.62 -0.35
CA ARG A 158 33.26 -12.39 -0.76
C ARG A 158 34.77 -12.60 -0.83
N VAL A 159 35.35 -13.13 0.24
CA VAL A 159 36.80 -13.43 0.31
C VAL A 159 37.21 -14.39 -0.82
N ALA A 160 36.40 -15.40 -1.10
CA ALA A 160 36.63 -16.36 -2.17
C ALA A 160 36.67 -15.72 -3.57
N LEU A 161 35.76 -14.78 -3.83
CA LEU A 161 35.67 -14.06 -5.10
C LEU A 161 36.78 -13.03 -5.24
N GLU A 162 37.05 -12.24 -4.20
CA GLU A 162 38.13 -11.26 -4.17
C GLU A 162 39.50 -11.93 -4.37
N ALA A 163 39.74 -13.09 -3.74
CA ALA A 163 40.97 -13.87 -3.94
C ALA A 163 41.13 -14.36 -5.38
N ARG A 164 40.04 -14.47 -6.14
CA ARG A 164 40.00 -14.83 -7.57
C ARG A 164 39.97 -13.59 -8.49
N GLY A 165 40.14 -12.39 -7.94
CA GLY A 165 40.25 -11.13 -8.68
C GLY A 165 38.91 -10.57 -9.17
N PHE A 166 37.78 -11.00 -8.60
CA PHE A 166 36.49 -10.39 -8.87
C PHE A 166 36.30 -9.08 -8.10
N LEU A 167 35.63 -8.11 -8.73
CA LEU A 167 35.28 -6.82 -8.14
C LEU A 167 33.81 -6.79 -7.73
N GLU A 168 33.52 -6.46 -6.46
CA GLU A 168 32.15 -6.22 -6.00
C GLU A 168 31.65 -4.88 -6.59
N VAL A 169 30.48 -4.88 -7.19
CA VAL A 169 29.85 -3.70 -7.81
C VAL A 169 28.38 -3.58 -7.36
N GLU A 170 27.81 -2.38 -7.52
CA GLU A 170 26.40 -2.13 -7.25
C GLU A 170 25.70 -1.66 -8.53
N THR A 171 24.63 -2.37 -8.93
CA THR A 171 23.80 -2.01 -10.08
C THR A 171 22.44 -1.43 -9.65
N PRO A 172 21.70 -0.74 -10.54
CA PRO A 172 20.43 -0.12 -10.16
C PRO A 172 19.40 -1.11 -9.61
N VAL A 173 18.87 -0.83 -8.42
CA VAL A 173 17.72 -1.56 -7.83
C VAL A 173 16.42 -1.20 -8.53
N PHE A 174 16.28 0.06 -8.94
CA PHE A 174 15.14 0.56 -9.71
C PHE A 174 15.60 0.80 -11.16
N ALA A 175 14.94 0.15 -12.12
CA ALA A 175 15.22 0.27 -13.54
C ALA A 175 13.93 0.61 -14.31
N SER A 176 14.06 1.15 -15.53
CA SER A 176 12.91 1.37 -16.41
C SER A 176 12.25 0.05 -16.80
N ASP A 177 13.05 -1.00 -16.92
CA ASP A 177 12.65 -2.35 -17.28
C ASP A 177 13.33 -3.35 -16.34
N ALA A 178 12.60 -4.40 -15.95
CA ALA A 178 13.11 -5.48 -15.12
C ALA A 178 13.36 -6.72 -15.99
N GLY A 179 14.61 -6.92 -16.41
CA GLY A 179 15.06 -8.10 -17.16
C GLY A 179 16.08 -8.95 -16.40
N GLY A 180 16.63 -9.97 -17.06
CA GLY A 180 17.62 -10.89 -16.49
C GLY A 180 17.03 -12.10 -15.76
N ALA A 181 15.71 -12.22 -15.69
CA ALA A 181 15.02 -13.42 -15.20
C ALA A 181 13.59 -13.46 -15.74
N THR A 182 12.95 -14.63 -15.67
CA THR A 182 11.52 -14.79 -15.95
C THR A 182 10.74 -14.67 -14.64
N ALA A 183 10.41 -13.44 -14.24
CA ALA A 183 9.74 -13.16 -12.97
C ALA A 183 8.88 -11.88 -13.07
N ARG A 184 7.79 -11.83 -12.32
CA ARG A 184 6.95 -10.61 -12.27
C ARG A 184 7.62 -9.53 -11.41
N PRO A 185 7.88 -8.32 -11.90
CA PRO A 185 8.51 -7.28 -11.10
C PRO A 185 7.52 -6.55 -10.16
N PHE A 186 8.06 -5.89 -9.14
CA PHE A 186 7.34 -4.85 -8.41
C PHE A 186 7.44 -3.52 -9.17
N VAL A 187 6.31 -2.85 -9.38
CA VAL A 187 6.25 -1.55 -10.06
C VAL A 187 6.07 -0.44 -9.03
N THR A 188 6.88 0.61 -9.14
CA THR A 188 6.83 1.82 -8.34
C THR A 188 6.84 3.06 -9.24
N ARG A 189 6.67 4.25 -8.67
CA ARG A 189 6.62 5.52 -9.40
C ARG A 189 7.75 6.45 -8.97
N HIS A 190 8.57 6.89 -9.92
CA HIS A 190 9.53 7.95 -9.68
C HIS A 190 8.88 9.34 -9.85
N ASN A 191 8.52 9.98 -8.73
CA ASN A 191 7.74 11.23 -8.72
C ASN A 191 8.38 12.39 -9.49
N ALA A 192 9.71 12.54 -9.46
CA ALA A 192 10.39 13.66 -10.11
C ALA A 192 10.59 13.47 -11.63
N LEU A 193 10.71 12.21 -12.07
CA LEU A 193 10.82 11.88 -13.51
C LEU A 193 9.45 11.65 -14.13
N GLY A 194 8.41 11.50 -13.31
CA GLY A 194 7.06 11.23 -13.81
C GLY A 194 6.98 9.93 -14.60
N GLN A 195 7.76 8.91 -14.23
CA GLN A 195 7.79 7.61 -14.89
C GLN A 195 7.67 6.47 -13.88
N ASP A 196 7.17 5.33 -14.35
CA ASP A 196 7.18 4.10 -13.57
C ASP A 196 8.59 3.51 -13.60
N LEU A 197 8.99 2.92 -12.48
CA LEU A 197 10.22 2.14 -12.36
C LEU A 197 9.86 0.76 -11.84
N MET A 198 10.60 -0.24 -12.28
CA MET A 198 10.48 -1.61 -11.83
C MET A 198 11.62 -1.92 -10.86
N MET A 199 11.34 -2.64 -9.78
CA MET A 199 12.40 -3.21 -8.95
C MET A 199 13.04 -4.39 -9.68
N ARG A 200 14.37 -4.47 -9.65
CA ARG A 200 15.12 -5.52 -10.37
C ARG A 200 14.72 -6.93 -9.91
N ILE A 201 14.55 -7.81 -10.90
CA ILE A 201 14.32 -9.24 -10.71
C ILE A 201 15.63 -10.05 -10.75
N ALA A 202 16.67 -9.48 -11.38
CA ALA A 202 18.06 -9.92 -11.47
C ALA A 202 18.97 -8.71 -11.83
N PRO A 203 20.23 -8.63 -11.36
CA PRO A 203 21.21 -7.65 -11.81
C PRO A 203 21.89 -7.99 -13.16
N GLU A 204 21.70 -9.20 -13.69
CA GLU A 204 22.35 -9.78 -14.88
C GLU A 204 22.61 -8.78 -16.02
N LEU A 205 21.56 -8.11 -16.51
CA LEU A 205 21.69 -7.25 -17.69
C LEU A 205 22.62 -6.05 -17.46
N PHE A 206 22.72 -5.57 -16.22
CA PHE A 206 23.65 -4.48 -15.88
C PHE A 206 25.07 -5.00 -15.70
N LEU A 207 25.25 -6.17 -15.08
CA LEU A 207 26.57 -6.76 -14.89
C LEU A 207 27.24 -7.09 -16.24
N LYS A 208 26.48 -7.61 -17.21
CA LYS A 208 26.96 -7.79 -18.59
C LYS A 208 27.39 -6.48 -19.26
N ARG A 209 26.69 -5.38 -19.01
CA ARG A 209 27.09 -4.05 -19.52
C ARG A 209 28.44 -3.60 -18.94
N LEU A 210 28.75 -3.95 -17.70
CA LEU A 210 30.06 -3.67 -17.11
C LEU A 210 31.17 -4.50 -17.79
N VAL A 211 30.89 -5.76 -18.10
CA VAL A 211 31.82 -6.61 -18.87
C VAL A 211 32.05 -6.04 -20.28
N ILE A 212 30.99 -5.60 -20.98
CA ILE A 212 31.11 -4.85 -22.25
C ILE A 212 31.98 -3.60 -22.07
N GLY A 213 31.87 -2.93 -20.92
CA GLY A 213 32.70 -1.78 -20.55
C GLY A 213 34.16 -2.11 -20.23
N GLY A 214 34.57 -3.37 -20.25
CA GLY A 214 35.94 -3.83 -20.00
C GLY A 214 36.22 -4.24 -18.55
N MET A 215 35.18 -4.43 -17.72
CA MET A 215 35.35 -4.99 -16.37
C MET A 215 35.27 -6.52 -16.43
N ASP A 216 36.41 -7.18 -16.64
CA ASP A 216 36.49 -8.61 -16.95
C ASP A 216 35.92 -9.54 -15.86
N ARG A 217 35.95 -9.16 -14.58
CA ARG A 217 35.49 -9.98 -13.46
C ARG A 217 34.72 -9.15 -12.45
N VAL A 218 33.40 -9.26 -12.47
CA VAL A 218 32.51 -8.51 -11.58
C VAL A 218 31.54 -9.44 -10.86
N PHE A 219 31.14 -9.05 -9.66
CA PHE A 219 30.04 -9.69 -8.96
C PHE A 219 29.21 -8.69 -8.18
N GLU A 220 27.97 -9.04 -7.93
CA GLU A 220 27.10 -8.30 -7.02
C GLU A 220 26.43 -9.25 -6.05
N LEU A 221 26.50 -8.95 -4.75
CA LEU A 221 25.76 -9.64 -3.70
C LEU A 221 24.69 -8.70 -3.15
N GLY A 222 23.46 -8.83 -3.65
CA GLY A 222 22.41 -7.84 -3.46
C GLY A 222 21.01 -8.42 -3.33
N ARG A 223 20.05 -7.53 -3.02
CA ARG A 223 18.62 -7.89 -2.98
C ARG A 223 18.02 -7.86 -4.38
N VAL A 224 17.22 -8.86 -4.71
CA VAL A 224 16.32 -8.89 -5.87
C VAL A 224 14.88 -9.04 -5.39
N PHE A 225 13.93 -8.62 -6.22
CA PHE A 225 12.52 -8.50 -5.85
C PHE A 225 11.63 -9.17 -6.90
N ARG A 226 10.90 -10.21 -6.51
CA ARG A 226 9.99 -10.95 -7.40
C ARG A 226 8.59 -10.97 -6.80
N ASN A 227 7.63 -10.41 -7.53
CA ASN A 227 6.24 -10.25 -7.12
C ASN A 227 5.44 -11.52 -7.41
N GLU A 228 5.79 -12.58 -6.67
CA GLU A 228 5.29 -13.95 -6.84
C GLU A 228 4.73 -14.51 -5.52
N GLY A 229 4.26 -15.76 -5.56
CA GLY A 229 3.74 -16.45 -4.37
C GLY A 229 4.82 -16.68 -3.31
N MET A 230 4.44 -16.56 -2.03
CA MET A 230 5.31 -16.90 -0.90
C MET A 230 5.18 -18.38 -0.52
N SER A 231 6.30 -19.05 -0.27
CA SER A 231 6.32 -20.47 0.17
C SER A 231 7.36 -20.70 1.26
N SER A 232 7.65 -21.96 1.59
CA SER A 232 8.79 -22.30 2.46
C SER A 232 10.14 -21.99 1.82
N LYS A 233 10.23 -21.94 0.48
CA LYS A 233 11.46 -21.69 -0.30
C LYS A 233 11.48 -20.32 -0.99
N HIS A 234 10.35 -19.58 -1.01
CA HIS A 234 10.21 -18.30 -1.72
C HIS A 234 9.80 -17.16 -0.78
N ASN A 235 10.57 -16.06 -0.82
CA ASN A 235 10.25 -14.78 -0.19
C ASN A 235 10.28 -13.67 -1.27
N PRO A 236 9.38 -12.67 -1.23
CA PRO A 236 9.25 -11.67 -2.32
C PRO A 236 10.52 -10.83 -2.54
N GLU A 237 11.32 -10.69 -1.48
CA GLU A 237 12.65 -10.11 -1.54
C GLU A 237 13.67 -11.16 -1.05
N PHE A 238 14.76 -11.38 -1.77
CA PHE A 238 15.78 -12.35 -1.37
C PHE A 238 17.17 -11.97 -1.90
N THR A 239 18.20 -12.47 -1.22
CA THR A 239 19.59 -12.16 -1.50
C THR A 239 20.12 -13.11 -2.55
N MET A 240 20.65 -12.54 -3.63
CA MET A 240 21.27 -13.28 -4.72
C MET A 240 22.71 -12.79 -4.88
N LEU A 241 23.60 -13.73 -5.14
CA LEU A 241 24.92 -13.45 -5.71
C LEU A 241 24.80 -13.64 -7.22
N GLU A 242 25.25 -12.67 -8.00
CA GLU A 242 25.54 -12.88 -9.42
C GLU A 242 27.00 -12.53 -9.73
N VAL A 243 27.63 -13.33 -10.59
CA VAL A 243 29.03 -13.26 -10.96
C VAL A 243 29.15 -13.32 -12.47
N TYR A 244 30.01 -12.48 -13.06
CA TYR A 244 30.30 -12.47 -14.49
C TYR A 244 31.81 -12.42 -14.73
N GLN A 245 32.29 -13.34 -15.57
CA GLN A 245 33.69 -13.43 -15.94
C GLN A 245 33.85 -13.47 -17.46
N ALA A 246 34.54 -12.48 -18.02
CA ALA A 246 34.97 -12.47 -19.41
C ALA A 246 35.95 -13.62 -19.69
N TYR A 247 35.84 -14.15 -20.89
CA TYR A 247 36.57 -15.28 -21.47
C TYR A 247 36.36 -16.62 -20.75
N ALA A 248 35.38 -16.71 -19.85
CA ALA A 248 34.92 -17.96 -19.25
C ALA A 248 33.70 -18.52 -19.97
N ASP A 249 33.45 -19.81 -19.78
CA ASP A 249 32.22 -20.48 -20.18
C ASP A 249 31.53 -21.18 -19.00
N TYR A 250 30.42 -21.87 -19.26
CA TYR A 250 29.65 -22.54 -18.21
C TYR A 250 30.45 -23.60 -17.44
N THR A 251 31.52 -24.18 -18.00
CA THR A 251 32.37 -25.15 -17.29
C THR A 251 33.23 -24.48 -16.22
N ASP A 252 33.76 -23.30 -16.52
CA ASP A 252 34.44 -22.45 -15.52
C ASP A 252 33.46 -22.04 -14.41
N MET A 253 32.22 -21.72 -14.78
CA MET A 253 31.17 -21.37 -13.82
C MET A 253 30.76 -22.57 -12.95
N MET A 254 30.81 -23.81 -13.47
CA MET A 254 30.58 -25.02 -12.67
C MET A 254 31.65 -25.18 -11.60
N GLU A 255 32.93 -25.05 -11.98
CA GLU A 255 34.05 -25.11 -11.04
C GLU A 255 33.93 -24.00 -9.98
N LEU A 256 33.63 -22.77 -10.41
CA LEU A 256 33.43 -21.65 -9.50
C LEU A 256 32.28 -21.90 -8.51
N ALA A 257 31.11 -22.35 -8.98
CA ALA A 257 29.96 -22.66 -8.13
C ALA A 257 30.29 -23.76 -7.10
N GLN A 258 31.01 -24.79 -7.54
CA GLN A 258 31.52 -25.86 -6.68
C GLN A 258 32.38 -25.31 -5.54
N HIS A 259 33.37 -24.50 -5.87
CA HIS A 259 34.26 -23.91 -4.88
C HIS A 259 33.55 -22.94 -3.93
N LEU A 260 32.71 -22.04 -4.45
CA LEU A 260 32.01 -21.04 -3.63
C LEU A 260 31.09 -21.69 -2.58
N VAL A 261 30.35 -22.74 -2.96
CA VAL A 261 29.47 -23.45 -2.03
C VAL A 261 30.27 -24.18 -0.94
N VAL A 262 31.37 -24.85 -1.31
CA VAL A 262 32.24 -25.55 -0.35
C VAL A 262 32.93 -24.56 0.59
N GLU A 263 33.45 -23.45 0.07
CA GLU A 263 34.12 -22.41 0.86
C GLU A 263 33.13 -21.71 1.79
N ALA A 264 31.89 -21.46 1.35
CA ALA A 264 30.82 -20.97 2.22
C ALA A 264 30.48 -21.96 3.35
N ALA A 265 30.44 -23.26 3.05
CA ALA A 265 30.19 -24.30 4.05
C ALA A 265 31.33 -24.36 5.09
N LEU A 266 32.59 -24.33 4.64
CA LEU A 266 33.76 -24.29 5.52
C LEU A 266 33.78 -23.03 6.38
N ALA A 267 33.47 -21.86 5.81
CA ALA A 267 33.43 -20.61 6.56
C ALA A 267 32.34 -20.59 7.64
N ALA A 268 31.16 -21.14 7.35
CA ALA A 268 30.02 -21.14 8.27
C ALA A 268 30.05 -22.28 9.29
N LEU A 269 30.52 -23.47 8.90
CA LEU A 269 30.41 -24.70 9.69
C LEU A 269 31.76 -25.28 10.12
N GLY A 270 32.86 -24.92 9.46
CA GLY A 270 34.15 -25.60 9.59
C GLY A 270 34.16 -27.02 9.01
N SER A 271 33.15 -27.39 8.22
CA SER A 271 32.95 -28.72 7.66
C SER A 271 32.19 -28.65 6.33
N THR A 272 32.42 -29.60 5.43
CA THR A 272 31.65 -29.78 4.19
C THR A 272 30.38 -30.60 4.39
N VAL A 273 30.24 -31.23 5.56
CA VAL A 273 29.13 -32.13 5.84
C VAL A 273 27.96 -31.37 6.43
N VAL A 274 26.80 -31.43 5.76
CA VAL A 274 25.58 -30.74 6.15
C VAL A 274 24.47 -31.73 6.48
N GLN A 275 23.56 -31.31 7.37
CA GLN A 275 22.38 -32.10 7.73
C GLN A 275 21.13 -31.48 7.13
N LEU A 276 20.31 -32.31 6.49
CA LEU A 276 18.99 -31.93 6.00
C LEU A 276 17.94 -32.06 7.12
N PRO A 277 16.79 -31.34 7.02
CA PRO A 277 15.74 -31.37 8.05
C PRO A 277 15.21 -32.78 8.40
N VAL A 278 15.21 -33.72 7.45
CA VAL A 278 14.72 -35.11 7.62
C VAL A 278 15.77 -36.03 8.28
N GLY A 279 16.92 -35.49 8.72
CA GLY A 279 17.99 -36.24 9.37
C GLY A 279 19.01 -36.86 8.41
N THR A 280 18.76 -36.81 7.11
CA THR A 280 19.71 -37.20 6.07
C THR A 280 20.96 -36.31 6.11
N GLN A 281 22.13 -36.92 6.07
CA GLN A 281 23.42 -36.22 6.00
C GLN A 281 23.91 -36.26 4.55
N ILE A 282 24.39 -35.12 4.05
CA ILE A 282 25.04 -35.04 2.74
C ILE A 282 26.40 -34.39 2.91
N ASP A 283 27.36 -34.81 2.10
CA ASP A 283 28.68 -34.19 2.02
C ASP A 283 28.74 -33.29 0.78
N LEU A 284 29.18 -32.05 0.96
CA LEU A 284 29.40 -31.10 -0.13
C LEU A 284 30.80 -31.23 -0.73
N ALA A 285 31.64 -32.14 -0.22
CA ALA A 285 32.94 -32.43 -0.80
C ALA A 285 32.84 -32.79 -2.29
N LEU A 286 33.82 -32.32 -3.06
CA LEU A 286 33.94 -32.59 -4.50
C LEU A 286 34.45 -34.02 -4.75
N PRO A 287 34.14 -34.64 -5.91
CA PRO A 287 33.38 -34.11 -7.05
C PRO A 287 31.86 -34.34 -6.95
N TRP A 288 31.09 -33.52 -7.66
CA TRP A 288 29.62 -33.65 -7.73
C TRP A 288 29.18 -34.37 -9.01
N ARG A 289 28.01 -35.03 -8.95
CA ARG A 289 27.41 -35.70 -10.10
C ARG A 289 27.04 -34.67 -11.17
N GLN A 290 27.36 -34.96 -12.43
CA GLN A 290 26.90 -34.19 -13.57
C GLN A 290 26.02 -35.08 -14.46
N ALA A 291 24.87 -34.57 -14.89
CA ALA A 291 23.96 -35.26 -15.80
C ALA A 291 23.15 -34.24 -16.62
N SER A 292 22.71 -34.63 -17.82
CA SER A 292 21.78 -33.82 -18.60
C SER A 292 20.35 -33.91 -18.06
N MET A 293 19.54 -32.88 -18.31
CA MET A 293 18.13 -32.87 -17.91
C MET A 293 17.35 -34.06 -18.49
N SER A 294 17.57 -34.39 -19.77
CA SER A 294 16.93 -35.54 -20.44
C SER A 294 17.32 -36.88 -19.81
N GLU A 295 18.61 -37.09 -19.50
CA GLU A 295 19.05 -38.32 -18.80
C GLU A 295 18.38 -38.47 -17.45
N LEU A 296 18.27 -37.38 -16.68
CA LEU A 296 17.63 -37.41 -15.37
C LEU A 296 16.12 -37.66 -15.45
N VAL A 297 15.43 -37.08 -16.44
CA VAL A 297 14.01 -37.36 -16.70
C VAL A 297 13.83 -38.83 -17.06
N PHE A 298 14.65 -39.36 -17.97
CA PHE A 298 14.58 -40.77 -18.35
C PHE A 298 14.84 -41.70 -17.15
N GLU A 299 15.88 -41.43 -16.36
CA GLU A 299 16.23 -42.21 -15.15
C GLU A 299 15.06 -42.30 -14.14
N HIS A 300 14.27 -41.24 -13.98
CA HIS A 300 13.24 -41.15 -12.94
C HIS A 300 11.82 -41.44 -13.41
N THR A 301 11.56 -41.38 -14.72
CA THR A 301 10.22 -41.53 -15.30
C THR A 301 10.12 -42.67 -16.30
N GLY A 302 11.23 -43.08 -16.91
CA GLY A 302 11.28 -44.04 -18.01
C GLY A 302 10.81 -43.48 -19.37
N GLU A 303 10.40 -42.21 -19.43
CA GLU A 303 9.99 -41.54 -20.67
C GLU A 303 11.21 -40.84 -21.28
N GLU A 304 11.47 -41.12 -22.56
CA GLU A 304 12.50 -40.42 -23.33
C GLU A 304 11.95 -39.08 -23.80
N ILE A 305 12.41 -38.00 -23.17
CA ILE A 305 12.03 -36.64 -23.54
C ILE A 305 13.27 -35.81 -23.84
N GLU A 306 13.39 -35.33 -25.07
CA GLU A 306 14.50 -34.50 -25.54
C GLU A 306 14.00 -33.21 -26.19
N ALA A 307 14.80 -32.15 -26.12
CA ALA A 307 14.43 -30.83 -26.64
C ALA A 307 14.25 -30.79 -28.18
N LYS A 308 14.82 -31.77 -28.91
CA LYS A 308 14.77 -31.89 -30.38
C LYS A 308 13.60 -32.71 -30.91
N MET A 309 12.79 -33.30 -30.03
CA MET A 309 11.67 -34.15 -30.44
C MET A 309 10.53 -33.33 -31.03
N ASP A 310 9.60 -34.01 -31.71
CA ASP A 310 8.36 -33.38 -32.13
C ASP A 310 7.53 -32.95 -30.90
N PRO A 311 7.01 -31.71 -30.87
CA PRO A 311 6.21 -31.23 -29.73
C PRO A 311 5.02 -32.13 -29.38
N THR A 312 4.37 -32.75 -30.38
CA THR A 312 3.21 -33.61 -30.12
C THR A 312 3.58 -34.90 -29.39
N GLU A 313 4.77 -35.45 -29.67
CA GLU A 313 5.30 -36.63 -28.98
C GLU A 313 5.69 -36.30 -27.53
N ALA A 314 6.34 -35.16 -27.30
CA ALA A 314 6.67 -34.68 -25.97
C ALA A 314 5.41 -34.39 -25.13
N GLN A 315 4.41 -33.74 -25.72
CA GLN A 315 3.11 -33.49 -25.10
C GLN A 315 2.36 -34.79 -24.77
N ALA A 316 2.43 -35.80 -25.64
CA ALA A 316 1.86 -37.12 -25.36
C ALA A 316 2.56 -37.80 -24.16
N ALA A 317 3.88 -37.62 -23.99
CA ALA A 317 4.61 -38.11 -22.82
C ALA A 317 4.12 -37.46 -21.52
N LEU A 318 3.88 -36.14 -21.51
CA LEU A 318 3.27 -35.46 -20.36
C LEU A 318 1.87 -36.00 -20.04
N GLY A 319 1.08 -36.28 -21.09
CA GLY A 319 -0.22 -36.92 -20.96
C GLY A 319 -0.15 -38.30 -20.28
N ARG A 320 0.84 -39.13 -20.64
CA ARG A 320 1.09 -40.43 -19.98
C ARG A 320 1.50 -40.28 -18.52
N LEU A 321 2.27 -39.23 -18.20
CA LEU A 321 2.72 -38.93 -16.84
C LEU A 321 1.68 -38.20 -15.98
N GLY A 322 0.53 -37.82 -16.57
CA GLY A 322 -0.54 -37.10 -15.89
C GLY A 322 -0.20 -35.64 -15.56
N ILE A 323 0.72 -35.02 -16.31
CA ILE A 323 1.15 -33.63 -16.13
C ILE A 323 0.38 -32.75 -17.12
N GLY A 324 -0.27 -31.69 -16.62
CA GLY A 324 -0.99 -30.73 -17.45
C GLY A 324 -0.04 -29.88 -18.29
N TYR A 325 -0.40 -29.59 -19.54
CA TYR A 325 0.39 -28.76 -20.45
C TYR A 325 -0.49 -27.85 -21.31
N ASN A 326 0.12 -26.77 -21.83
CA ASN A 326 -0.49 -25.92 -22.84
C ASN A 326 -0.14 -26.45 -24.24
N GLN A 327 -1.10 -26.47 -25.16
CA GLN A 327 -0.89 -26.91 -26.55
C GLN A 327 0.16 -26.07 -27.30
N ALA A 328 0.43 -24.85 -26.84
CA ALA A 328 1.47 -23.97 -27.39
C ALA A 328 2.90 -24.30 -26.92
N TRP A 329 3.09 -25.29 -26.03
CA TRP A 329 4.43 -25.66 -25.54
C TRP A 329 5.20 -26.50 -26.56
N GLY A 330 6.47 -26.13 -26.79
CA GLY A 330 7.41 -26.98 -27.50
C GLY A 330 7.95 -28.12 -26.62
N ALA A 331 8.75 -28.99 -27.22
CA ALA A 331 9.35 -30.13 -26.53
C ALA A 331 10.28 -29.71 -25.37
N GLY A 332 10.92 -28.54 -25.46
CA GLY A 332 11.79 -28.01 -24.42
C GLY A 332 11.02 -27.64 -23.15
N LYS A 333 9.90 -26.91 -23.28
CA LYS A 333 9.01 -26.61 -22.14
C LYS A 333 8.42 -27.87 -21.52
N CYS A 334 8.06 -28.85 -22.34
CA CYS A 334 7.61 -30.17 -21.87
C CYS A 334 8.68 -30.87 -21.03
N LEU A 335 9.94 -30.88 -21.49
CA LEU A 335 11.05 -31.48 -20.76
C LEU A 335 11.26 -30.84 -19.37
N VAL A 336 11.31 -29.51 -19.31
CA VAL A 336 11.46 -28.77 -18.04
C VAL A 336 10.29 -29.06 -17.10
N ALA A 337 9.05 -29.05 -17.60
CA ALA A 337 7.87 -29.33 -16.76
C ALA A 337 7.91 -30.73 -16.12
N VAL A 338 8.42 -31.74 -16.83
CA VAL A 338 8.59 -33.09 -16.27
C VAL A 338 9.72 -33.13 -15.25
N PHE A 339 10.83 -32.43 -15.53
CA PHE A 339 11.95 -32.31 -14.60
C PHE A 339 11.51 -31.69 -13.26
N ASP A 340 10.82 -30.56 -13.31
CA ASP A 340 10.35 -29.83 -12.12
C ASP A 340 9.39 -30.67 -11.27
N ASP A 341 8.44 -31.38 -11.90
CA ASP A 341 7.42 -32.16 -11.18
C ASP A 341 7.95 -33.51 -10.67
N ARG A 342 8.80 -34.20 -11.45
CA ARG A 342 9.16 -35.61 -11.20
C ARG A 342 10.58 -35.84 -10.74
N VAL A 343 11.50 -34.89 -10.93
CA VAL A 343 12.94 -35.11 -10.77
C VAL A 343 13.56 -34.22 -9.69
N GLU A 344 13.39 -32.89 -9.73
CA GLU A 344 14.14 -31.94 -8.90
C GLU A 344 14.16 -32.33 -7.41
N ALA A 345 12.99 -32.60 -6.83
CA ALA A 345 12.85 -32.92 -5.40
C ALA A 345 13.54 -34.24 -4.97
N LYS A 346 13.87 -35.13 -5.92
CA LYS A 346 14.54 -36.41 -5.67
C LYS A 346 16.07 -36.29 -5.69
N LEU A 347 16.62 -35.19 -6.21
CA LEU A 347 18.07 -34.96 -6.28
C LEU A 347 18.60 -34.46 -4.92
N ILE A 348 18.93 -35.40 -4.03
CA ILE A 348 19.36 -35.10 -2.65
C ILE A 348 20.85 -34.76 -2.56
N ALA A 349 21.72 -35.53 -3.20
CA ALA A 349 23.15 -35.24 -3.26
C ALA A 349 23.42 -34.09 -4.25
N PRO A 350 24.50 -33.32 -4.09
CA PRO A 350 24.85 -32.26 -5.03
C PRO A 350 24.94 -32.78 -6.46
N THR A 351 24.07 -32.25 -7.32
CA THR A 351 23.95 -32.67 -8.71
C THR A 351 23.91 -31.43 -9.61
N ILE A 352 24.81 -31.40 -10.59
CA ILE A 352 24.85 -30.40 -11.65
C ILE A 352 24.01 -30.93 -12.82
N VAL A 353 22.91 -30.24 -13.09
CA VAL A 353 21.97 -30.53 -14.17
C VAL A 353 22.34 -29.68 -15.37
N THR A 354 22.62 -30.29 -16.52
CA THR A 354 23.12 -29.59 -17.72
C THR A 354 22.16 -29.74 -18.90
N HIS A 355 22.47 -29.09 -20.03
CA HIS A 355 21.75 -29.22 -21.31
C HIS A 355 20.28 -28.75 -21.21
N HIS A 356 20.07 -27.57 -20.64
CA HIS A 356 18.75 -26.95 -20.60
C HIS A 356 18.29 -26.57 -22.02
N PRO A 357 17.00 -26.76 -22.37
CA PRO A 357 16.49 -26.40 -23.69
C PRO A 357 16.67 -24.92 -24.03
N VAL A 358 16.90 -24.61 -25.31
CA VAL A 358 16.95 -23.23 -25.82
C VAL A 358 15.63 -22.49 -25.56
N GLU A 359 14.50 -23.20 -25.66
CA GLU A 359 13.14 -22.66 -25.49
C GLU A 359 12.92 -21.99 -24.11
N THR A 360 13.61 -22.45 -23.07
CA THR A 360 13.46 -21.95 -21.68
C THR A 360 14.69 -21.20 -21.16
N SER A 361 15.64 -20.90 -22.05
CA SER A 361 16.95 -20.34 -21.69
C SER A 361 17.30 -19.15 -22.60
N PRO A 362 16.54 -18.04 -22.56
CA PRO A 362 16.61 -16.94 -23.54
C PRO A 362 17.94 -16.18 -23.55
N LEU A 363 18.68 -16.22 -22.44
CA LEU A 363 19.93 -15.47 -22.24
C LEU A 363 21.18 -16.37 -22.32
N ALA A 364 20.99 -17.70 -22.38
CA ALA A 364 22.08 -18.67 -22.43
C ALA A 364 22.47 -18.98 -23.88
N ARG A 365 23.77 -19.08 -24.13
CA ARG A 365 24.31 -19.46 -25.43
C ARG A 365 23.89 -20.89 -25.80
N ARG A 366 23.61 -21.13 -27.09
CA ARG A 366 23.39 -22.50 -27.60
C ARG A 366 24.62 -23.37 -27.35
N CYS A 367 24.39 -24.64 -27.07
CA CYS A 367 25.47 -25.60 -26.95
C CYS A 367 26.20 -25.76 -28.29
N ARG A 368 27.54 -25.78 -28.24
CA ARG A 368 28.39 -25.91 -29.44
C ARG A 368 28.18 -27.23 -30.17
N SER A 369 27.79 -28.29 -29.47
CA SER A 369 27.60 -29.64 -30.02
C SER A 369 26.15 -30.00 -30.31
N ASP A 370 25.18 -29.34 -29.67
CA ASP A 370 23.75 -29.60 -29.86
C ASP A 370 22.95 -28.27 -29.89
N PRO A 371 22.37 -27.89 -31.05
CA PRO A 371 21.69 -26.61 -31.20
C PRO A 371 20.35 -26.51 -30.48
N TRP A 372 19.78 -27.61 -29.96
CA TRP A 372 18.49 -27.63 -29.28
C TRP A 372 18.57 -27.32 -27.79
N VAL A 373 19.78 -27.35 -27.23
CA VAL A 373 20.08 -27.10 -25.82
C VAL A 373 21.11 -25.99 -25.67
N THR A 374 21.32 -25.54 -24.43
CA THR A 374 22.20 -24.43 -24.08
C THR A 374 23.37 -24.87 -23.22
N GLU A 375 24.45 -24.09 -23.24
CA GLU A 375 25.55 -24.20 -22.28
C GLU A 375 25.10 -23.63 -20.92
N ARG A 376 24.08 -24.24 -20.32
CA ARG A 376 23.48 -23.86 -19.04
C ARG A 376 23.49 -25.03 -18.07
N PHE A 377 23.77 -24.74 -16.81
CA PHE A 377 23.57 -25.68 -15.73
C PHE A 377 22.83 -25.09 -14.54
N GLU A 378 22.15 -25.97 -13.81
CA GLU A 378 21.59 -25.70 -12.50
C GLU A 378 22.22 -26.62 -11.47
N LEU A 379 22.50 -26.11 -10.28
CA LEU A 379 23.01 -26.88 -9.16
C LEU A 379 21.85 -27.22 -8.23
N ILE A 380 21.50 -28.50 -8.14
CA ILE A 380 20.46 -29.00 -7.23
C ILE A 380 21.12 -29.70 -6.03
N VAL A 381 20.74 -29.29 -4.82
CA VAL A 381 21.21 -29.90 -3.57
C VAL A 381 20.06 -30.04 -2.58
N GLY A 382 19.87 -31.23 -2.01
CA GLY A 382 18.78 -31.47 -1.05
C GLY A 382 17.39 -31.26 -1.64
N GLY A 383 17.21 -31.50 -2.94
CA GLY A 383 15.95 -31.27 -3.67
C GLY A 383 15.58 -29.79 -3.82
N MET A 384 16.59 -28.93 -3.93
CA MET A 384 16.44 -27.48 -4.13
C MET A 384 17.51 -26.96 -5.11
N GLU A 385 17.09 -26.17 -6.08
CA GLU A 385 17.97 -25.36 -6.91
C GLU A 385 18.71 -24.31 -6.06
N LEU A 386 20.04 -24.36 -6.05
CA LEU A 386 20.94 -23.43 -5.36
C LEU A 386 21.58 -22.40 -6.27
N ALA A 387 21.91 -22.81 -7.50
CA ALA A 387 22.61 -21.98 -8.46
C ALA A 387 22.13 -22.24 -9.89
N ASN A 388 22.19 -21.21 -10.72
CA ASN A 388 21.92 -21.27 -12.15
C ASN A 388 23.04 -20.51 -12.86
N ALA A 389 23.62 -21.08 -13.91
CA ALA A 389 24.76 -20.51 -14.60
C ALA A 389 24.78 -20.90 -16.07
N TYR A 390 25.38 -20.06 -16.90
CA TYR A 390 25.49 -20.33 -18.33
C TYR A 390 26.67 -19.59 -18.98
N SER A 391 27.08 -20.10 -20.14
CA SER A 391 27.81 -19.31 -21.12
C SER A 391 26.85 -18.27 -21.68
N GLU A 392 27.24 -17.01 -21.62
CA GLU A 392 26.35 -15.90 -21.95
C GLU A 392 26.12 -15.78 -23.45
N LEU A 393 24.85 -15.57 -23.84
CA LEU A 393 24.52 -15.22 -25.21
C LEU A 393 25.06 -13.81 -25.50
N ASN A 394 26.09 -13.76 -26.35
CA ASN A 394 26.76 -12.53 -26.74
C ASN A 394 26.52 -12.13 -28.20
N ASP A 395 25.67 -12.88 -28.93
CA ASP A 395 25.21 -12.50 -30.26
C ASP A 395 23.99 -11.57 -30.16
N PRO A 396 24.11 -10.28 -30.51
CA PRO A 396 23.02 -9.33 -30.40
C PRO A 396 21.88 -9.58 -31.41
N VAL A 397 22.14 -10.28 -32.53
CA VAL A 397 21.10 -10.62 -33.51
C VAL A 397 20.24 -11.74 -32.93
N GLU A 398 20.86 -12.81 -32.45
CA GLU A 398 20.14 -13.92 -31.83
C GLU A 398 19.39 -13.47 -30.56
N GLN A 399 19.99 -12.60 -29.73
CA GLN A 399 19.33 -12.11 -28.52
C GLN A 399 18.03 -11.35 -28.83
N ARG A 400 18.01 -10.55 -29.91
CA ARG A 400 16.79 -9.85 -30.37
C ARG A 400 15.70 -10.84 -30.80
N GLU A 401 16.08 -11.87 -31.55
CA GLU A 401 15.15 -12.90 -32.01
C GLU A 401 14.51 -13.64 -30.82
N ARG A 402 15.31 -13.98 -29.82
CA ARG A 402 14.82 -14.65 -28.59
C ARG A 402 13.85 -13.77 -27.80
N PHE A 403 14.17 -12.50 -27.58
CA PHE A 403 13.25 -11.59 -26.90
C PHE A 403 11.95 -11.37 -27.70
N ALA A 404 12.03 -11.28 -29.02
CA ALA A 404 10.82 -11.19 -29.87
C ALA A 404 9.96 -12.46 -29.77
N HIS A 405 10.60 -13.63 -29.76
CA HIS A 405 9.91 -14.92 -29.62
C HIS A 405 9.22 -15.07 -28.25
N GLU A 406 9.91 -14.73 -27.15
CA GLU A 406 9.32 -14.74 -25.80
C GLU A 406 8.08 -13.86 -25.70
N ARG A 407 8.13 -12.65 -26.25
CA ARG A 407 7.01 -11.72 -26.27
C ARG A 407 5.82 -12.27 -27.05
N SER A 408 6.07 -12.76 -28.27
CA SER A 408 5.02 -13.35 -29.11
C SER A 408 4.37 -14.58 -28.47
N SER A 409 5.16 -15.40 -27.77
CA SER A 409 4.68 -16.59 -27.06
C SER A 409 3.80 -16.21 -25.87
N ALA A 410 4.19 -15.20 -25.10
CA ALA A 410 3.41 -14.71 -23.96
C ALA A 410 2.07 -14.09 -24.40
N ASP A 411 2.09 -13.28 -25.47
CA ASP A 411 0.88 -12.68 -26.05
C ASP A 411 -0.12 -13.76 -26.52
N THR A 412 0.39 -14.82 -27.17
CA THR A 412 -0.43 -15.93 -27.68
C THR A 412 -0.99 -16.80 -26.55
N ALA A 413 -0.26 -16.96 -25.45
CA ALA A 413 -0.68 -17.72 -24.28
C ALA A 413 -1.71 -16.99 -23.39
N GLY A 414 -2.01 -15.72 -23.70
CA GLY A 414 -2.90 -14.89 -22.86
C GLY A 414 -2.30 -14.59 -21.48
N GLU A 415 -0.98 -14.76 -21.33
CA GLU A 415 -0.27 -14.43 -20.11
C GLU A 415 -0.21 -12.90 -19.96
N PRO A 416 -0.41 -12.35 -18.75
CA PRO A 416 -0.37 -10.91 -18.56
C PRO A 416 0.97 -10.36 -19.05
N THR A 417 0.91 -9.46 -20.04
CA THR A 417 2.06 -8.90 -20.79
C THR A 417 3.06 -8.11 -19.95
N GLY A 418 2.87 -8.01 -18.63
CA GLY A 418 3.86 -7.53 -17.66
C GLY A 418 4.78 -8.61 -17.07
N VAL A 419 4.61 -9.88 -17.46
CA VAL A 419 5.49 -11.02 -17.08
C VAL A 419 6.56 -11.29 -18.15
N SER A 420 6.31 -10.86 -19.38
CA SER A 420 7.22 -11.00 -20.52
C SER A 420 8.02 -9.73 -20.70
N SER A 421 9.34 -9.90 -20.83
CA SER A 421 10.35 -8.89 -21.12
C SER A 421 9.80 -7.79 -22.06
N SER A 422 9.67 -6.56 -21.54
CA SER A 422 9.93 -5.43 -22.42
C SER A 422 11.32 -5.70 -23.02
N LEU A 423 11.41 -5.74 -24.35
CA LEU A 423 12.71 -5.73 -25.04
C LEU A 423 13.52 -4.62 -24.38
N ASP A 424 14.49 -5.00 -23.53
CA ASP A 424 15.42 -4.02 -22.96
C ASP A 424 16.33 -3.61 -24.10
N GLN A 425 15.81 -2.68 -24.89
CA GLN A 425 16.45 -2.16 -26.08
C GLN A 425 17.82 -1.59 -25.71
N SER A 426 17.94 -1.03 -24.51
CA SER A 426 19.20 -0.48 -24.01
C SER A 426 20.24 -1.57 -23.70
N TYR A 427 19.83 -2.78 -23.33
CA TYR A 427 20.73 -3.93 -23.18
C TYR A 427 21.16 -4.48 -24.55
N VAL A 428 20.21 -4.62 -25.49
CA VAL A 428 20.53 -5.05 -26.85
C VAL A 428 21.49 -4.08 -27.53
N GLU A 429 21.27 -2.77 -27.38
CA GLU A 429 22.20 -1.74 -27.85
C GLU A 429 23.57 -1.85 -27.18
N ALA A 430 23.63 -2.24 -25.90
CA ALA A 430 24.90 -2.50 -25.23
C ALA A 430 25.60 -3.73 -25.84
N LEU A 431 24.88 -4.82 -26.11
CA LEU A 431 25.43 -6.01 -26.78
C LEU A 431 25.99 -5.68 -28.18
N ASP A 432 25.42 -4.73 -28.92
CA ASP A 432 25.96 -4.28 -30.21
C ASP A 432 27.38 -3.69 -30.10
N ARG A 433 27.81 -3.28 -28.90
CA ARG A 433 29.17 -2.80 -28.64
C ARG A 433 30.17 -3.95 -28.42
N GLY A 434 29.68 -5.17 -28.33
CA GLY A 434 30.47 -6.39 -28.20
C GLY A 434 30.62 -6.84 -26.74
N LEU A 435 29.86 -7.87 -26.36
CA LEU A 435 30.12 -8.63 -25.13
C LEU A 435 31.17 -9.72 -25.46
N PRO A 436 32.35 -9.74 -24.81
CA PRO A 436 33.28 -10.86 -24.97
C PRO A 436 32.60 -12.18 -24.56
N PRO A 437 33.07 -13.35 -25.03
CA PRO A 437 32.63 -14.63 -24.47
C PRO A 437 32.67 -14.55 -22.95
N THR A 438 31.58 -14.81 -22.25
CA THR A 438 31.45 -14.54 -20.81
C THR A 438 30.72 -15.71 -20.18
N GLY A 439 31.14 -16.11 -18.98
CA GLY A 439 30.39 -17.01 -18.11
C GLY A 439 29.67 -16.21 -17.03
N GLY A 440 28.40 -16.50 -16.79
CA GLY A 440 27.62 -15.93 -15.69
C GLY A 440 27.13 -16.99 -14.72
N LEU A 441 27.06 -16.63 -13.45
CA LEU A 441 26.64 -17.50 -12.34
C LEU A 441 25.77 -16.74 -11.34
N GLY A 442 24.58 -17.25 -11.08
CA GLY A 442 23.69 -16.82 -10.00
C GLY A 442 23.62 -17.85 -8.87
N ILE A 443 23.72 -17.43 -7.61
CA ILE A 443 23.52 -18.27 -6.42
C ILE A 443 22.47 -17.64 -5.50
N GLY A 444 21.45 -18.42 -5.13
CA GLY A 444 20.47 -18.05 -4.12
C GLY A 444 21.04 -18.17 -2.71
N ILE A 445 21.53 -17.06 -2.15
CA ILE A 445 22.20 -17.03 -0.84
C ILE A 445 21.29 -17.54 0.28
N ASP A 446 20.01 -17.20 0.26
CA ASP A 446 19.07 -17.67 1.28
C ASP A 446 18.90 -19.19 1.25
N ARG A 447 18.81 -19.81 0.07
CA ARG A 447 18.70 -21.27 -0.09
C ARG A 447 20.00 -21.98 0.32
N LEU A 448 21.16 -21.40 -0.02
CA LEU A 448 22.45 -21.90 0.46
C LEU A 448 22.50 -21.89 2.00
N VAL A 449 22.10 -20.79 2.63
CA VAL A 449 22.09 -20.69 4.10
C VAL A 449 21.11 -21.70 4.70
N MET A 450 19.92 -21.88 4.11
CA MET A 450 18.97 -22.92 4.56
C MET A 450 19.61 -24.30 4.60
N LEU A 451 20.37 -24.65 3.56
CA LEU A 451 21.10 -25.91 3.49
C LEU A 451 22.16 -25.99 4.61
N LEU A 452 23.00 -24.96 4.76
CA LEU A 452 24.07 -24.94 5.77
C LEU A 452 23.54 -24.96 7.21
N THR A 453 22.33 -24.46 7.45
CA THR A 453 21.77 -24.33 8.80
C THR A 453 20.66 -25.34 9.12
N LYS A 454 20.40 -26.31 8.24
CA LYS A 454 19.31 -27.30 8.41
C LYS A 454 17.94 -26.63 8.55
N SER A 455 17.73 -25.50 7.90
CA SER A 455 16.47 -24.76 8.00
C SER A 455 15.47 -25.25 6.97
N SER A 456 14.26 -25.60 7.40
CA SER A 456 13.18 -26.08 6.53
C SER A 456 12.41 -24.95 5.83
N SER A 457 12.61 -23.70 6.25
CA SER A 457 12.00 -22.53 5.64
C SER A 457 13.00 -21.39 5.49
N ILE A 458 12.89 -20.67 4.37
CA ILE A 458 13.61 -19.42 4.09
C ILE A 458 13.37 -18.35 5.15
N ARG A 459 12.21 -18.40 5.83
CA ARG A 459 11.84 -17.48 6.91
C ARG A 459 12.70 -17.64 8.17
N ASP A 460 13.34 -18.79 8.36
CA ASP A 460 14.23 -19.02 9.49
C ASP A 460 15.64 -18.45 9.23
N VAL A 461 15.99 -18.14 7.98
CA VAL A 461 17.31 -17.61 7.59
C VAL A 461 17.29 -16.14 7.15
N ILE A 462 16.11 -15.52 7.15
CA ILE A 462 15.90 -14.08 6.97
C ILE A 462 15.50 -13.48 8.33
N LEU A 463 16.16 -12.41 8.76
CA LEU A 463 15.90 -11.77 10.06
C LEU A 463 14.45 -11.30 10.16
N PHE A 464 13.99 -10.54 9.16
CA PHE A 464 12.64 -10.01 9.07
C PHE A 464 12.02 -10.41 7.73
N PRO A 465 11.54 -11.66 7.60
CA PRO A 465 10.94 -12.11 6.35
C PRO A 465 9.61 -11.36 6.10
N THR A 466 9.18 -11.28 4.85
CA THR A 466 7.90 -10.66 4.52
C THR A 466 6.78 -11.50 5.13
N MET A 467 5.99 -10.87 6.01
CA MET A 467 4.86 -11.50 6.67
C MET A 467 3.58 -10.83 6.20
N ARG A 468 2.46 -11.57 6.18
CA ARG A 468 1.16 -10.94 6.03
C ARG A 468 0.98 -9.91 7.15
N SER A 469 0.50 -8.72 6.79
CA SER A 469 0.23 -7.61 7.72
C SER A 469 -0.47 -8.13 8.97
N THR A 470 -0.12 -7.62 10.16
CA THR A 470 -0.87 -7.92 11.38
C THR A 470 -2.30 -7.41 11.32
N GLN A 471 -2.71 -6.43 10.51
CA GLN A 471 -4.15 -6.21 10.29
C GLN A 471 -4.78 -7.34 9.46
N ALA A 472 -4.03 -7.91 8.51
CA ALA A 472 -4.41 -9.13 7.77
C ALA A 472 -4.20 -10.45 8.56
N ALA A 473 -3.51 -10.42 9.71
CA ALA A 473 -3.23 -11.57 10.59
C ALA A 473 -3.88 -11.45 11.99
N GLN A 474 -4.31 -10.25 12.39
CA GLN A 474 -5.08 -9.90 13.60
C GLN A 474 -6.58 -9.81 13.30
N GLN A 475 -7.00 -9.85 12.03
CA GLN A 475 -8.25 -10.53 11.68
C GLN A 475 -8.25 -11.99 12.19
N GLY A 476 -7.09 -12.58 12.51
CA GLY A 476 -6.94 -13.84 13.24
C GLY A 476 -6.61 -13.75 14.74
N THR A 477 -6.23 -12.60 15.32
CA THR A 477 -5.77 -12.48 16.73
C THR A 477 -5.88 -11.06 17.31
N SER A 478 -7.11 -10.63 17.60
CA SER A 478 -7.52 -9.86 18.79
C SER A 478 -6.46 -9.42 19.82
N ARG A 479 -6.27 -8.10 20.03
CA ARG A 479 -6.74 -7.33 21.23
C ARG A 479 -5.91 -6.06 21.60
N ARG A 480 -6.66 -5.01 21.95
CA ARG A 480 -6.60 -4.13 23.16
C ARG A 480 -5.27 -3.49 23.63
N SER A 481 -5.30 -2.15 23.59
CA SER A 481 -5.18 -1.18 24.71
C SER A 481 -3.82 -0.90 25.35
N SER A 482 -3.35 0.34 25.18
CA SER A 482 -3.18 1.28 26.32
C SER A 482 -3.10 2.74 25.83
N LEU A 483 -3.98 3.57 26.39
CA LEU A 483 -4.15 5.01 26.19
C LEU A 483 -3.06 5.83 26.91
N VAL A 484 -2.58 6.92 26.28
CA VAL A 484 -1.92 8.07 26.92
C VAL A 484 -2.45 9.36 26.24
N PRO A 485 -2.70 10.47 26.99
CA PRO A 485 -3.71 11.47 26.66
C PRO A 485 -3.18 12.65 25.83
N THR A 486 -3.98 13.14 24.88
CA THR A 486 -3.73 14.41 24.18
C THR A 486 -4.50 15.57 24.82
N ALA A 487 -3.78 16.65 25.10
CA ALA A 487 -4.29 17.88 25.72
C ALA A 487 -5.25 18.65 24.79
N PRO A 488 -6.21 19.43 25.34
CA PRO A 488 -7.13 20.24 24.55
C PRO A 488 -6.49 21.57 24.10
N LEU A 489 -6.72 21.96 22.84
CA LEU A 489 -6.51 23.32 22.35
C LEU A 489 -7.70 24.23 22.75
N PRO A 490 -7.48 25.56 22.88
CA PRO A 490 -8.23 26.42 23.78
C PRO A 490 -9.64 26.75 23.30
N THR A 491 -10.55 26.72 24.26
CA THR A 491 -11.89 27.30 24.23
C THR A 491 -11.81 28.82 24.05
N SER A 492 -12.53 29.35 23.07
CA SER A 492 -13.05 30.72 23.15
C SER A 492 -14.55 30.71 22.84
N ALA A 493 -15.30 31.15 23.84
CA ALA A 493 -16.73 31.32 23.89
C ALA A 493 -17.36 31.95 22.64
N LEU A 494 -18.52 31.44 22.23
CA LEU A 494 -19.71 32.24 21.92
C LEU A 494 -20.93 31.31 21.87
N ALA A 495 -21.73 31.38 22.93
CA ALA A 495 -23.09 30.86 22.93
C ALA A 495 -23.98 31.73 22.01
N GLY A 496 -24.79 31.08 21.17
CA GLY A 496 -26.04 31.67 20.67
C GLY A 496 -26.00 32.50 19.37
N ALA A 497 -25.01 32.34 18.49
CA ALA A 497 -25.14 32.87 17.14
C ALA A 497 -25.95 31.87 16.28
N GLN A 498 -27.23 32.17 16.05
CA GLN A 498 -28.00 31.53 14.97
C GLN A 498 -27.13 31.57 13.71
N VAL A 499 -26.81 30.41 13.13
CA VAL A 499 -26.14 30.30 11.82
C VAL A 499 -27.11 30.82 10.77
N ALA A 500 -27.18 32.14 10.63
CA ALA A 500 -27.99 32.82 9.65
C ALA A 500 -27.39 32.54 8.28
N ALA A 501 -28.08 31.68 7.52
CA ALA A 501 -27.95 31.44 6.09
C ALA A 501 -26.52 31.20 5.58
N VAL A 502 -26.18 29.91 5.47
CA VAL A 502 -25.13 29.41 4.57
C VAL A 502 -25.56 29.66 3.12
N ARG A 503 -25.42 30.89 2.67
CA ARG A 503 -25.16 31.21 1.27
C ARG A 503 -23.86 31.97 1.30
N LEU A 504 -22.83 31.50 0.59
CA LEU A 504 -21.86 32.45 0.01
C LEU A 504 -22.69 33.60 -0.53
N SER A 505 -22.47 34.81 -0.02
CA SER A 505 -23.33 35.96 -0.34
C SER A 505 -23.55 36.00 -1.85
N GLY A 506 -24.76 36.34 -2.32
CA GLY A 506 -25.00 36.46 -3.77
C GLY A 506 -23.92 37.29 -4.47
N LEU A 507 -23.34 38.21 -3.71
CA LEU A 507 -22.17 38.99 -4.01
C LEU A 507 -20.90 38.16 -4.32
N VAL A 508 -20.52 37.11 -3.57
CA VAL A 508 -19.38 36.23 -3.95
C VAL A 508 -19.62 35.52 -5.30
N ARG A 509 -20.87 35.10 -5.57
CA ARG A 509 -21.24 34.51 -6.87
C ARG A 509 -21.12 35.53 -8.00
N VAL A 510 -21.58 36.75 -7.75
CA VAL A 510 -21.46 37.87 -8.70
C VAL A 510 -19.99 38.21 -8.95
N VAL A 511 -19.16 38.30 -7.91
CA VAL A 511 -17.72 38.56 -8.03
C VAL A 511 -17.02 37.49 -8.87
N ALA A 512 -17.32 36.21 -8.63
CA ALA A 512 -16.73 35.14 -9.43
C ALA A 512 -17.25 35.13 -10.88
N LEU A 513 -18.54 35.39 -11.10
CA LEU A 513 -19.10 35.52 -12.44
C LEU A 513 -18.44 36.67 -13.20
N LEU A 514 -18.32 37.84 -12.58
CA LEU A 514 -17.64 39.01 -13.15
C LEU A 514 -16.17 38.71 -13.44
N THR A 515 -15.47 38.02 -12.52
CA THR A 515 -14.08 37.58 -12.73
C THR A 515 -13.96 36.66 -13.95
N THR A 516 -14.93 35.76 -14.15
CA THR A 516 -14.98 34.87 -15.33
C THR A 516 -15.22 35.68 -16.61
N ILE A 517 -16.17 36.61 -16.59
CA ILE A 517 -16.51 37.46 -17.74
C ILE A 517 -15.30 38.31 -18.14
N VAL A 518 -14.65 38.98 -17.19
CA VAL A 518 -13.45 39.78 -17.47
C VAL A 518 -12.30 38.90 -17.95
N GLY A 519 -12.12 37.71 -17.37
CA GLY A 519 -11.14 36.74 -17.85
C GLY A 519 -11.36 36.35 -19.32
N VAL A 520 -12.59 36.00 -19.70
CA VAL A 520 -12.95 35.65 -21.09
C VAL A 520 -12.78 36.85 -22.02
N LEU A 521 -13.18 38.06 -21.61
CA LEU A 521 -12.98 39.29 -22.40
C LEU A 521 -11.50 39.56 -22.64
N THR A 522 -10.66 39.35 -21.62
CA THR A 522 -9.19 39.50 -21.72
C THR A 522 -8.62 38.46 -22.70
N MET A 523 -9.12 37.22 -22.70
CA MET A 523 -8.72 36.22 -23.71
C MET A 523 -9.16 36.60 -25.12
N LEU A 524 -10.38 37.13 -25.29
CA LEU A 524 -10.92 37.52 -26.59
C LEU A 524 -10.21 38.73 -27.21
N SER A 525 -9.63 39.61 -26.39
CA SER A 525 -8.80 40.74 -26.85
C SER A 525 -7.55 40.29 -27.61
N ALA A 526 -7.10 39.05 -27.39
CA ALA A 526 -5.96 38.45 -28.10
C ALA A 526 -6.28 37.99 -29.53
N VAL A 527 -7.56 38.01 -29.95
CA VAL A 527 -7.99 37.58 -31.28
C VAL A 527 -7.87 38.76 -32.27
N PRO A 528 -7.01 38.69 -33.31
CA PRO A 528 -6.72 39.82 -34.21
C PRO A 528 -7.97 40.41 -34.89
N ALA A 529 -8.91 39.55 -35.29
CA ALA A 529 -10.17 39.93 -35.94
C ALA A 529 -11.12 40.79 -35.06
N ILE A 530 -10.94 40.74 -33.74
CA ILE A 530 -11.72 41.52 -32.76
C ILE A 530 -10.97 42.81 -32.40
N SER A 531 -9.62 42.77 -32.28
CA SER A 531 -8.79 43.96 -32.03
C SER A 531 -8.84 44.99 -33.18
N ALA A 532 -9.11 44.54 -34.41
CA ALA A 532 -9.31 45.42 -35.56
C ALA A 532 -10.50 46.38 -35.43
N ARG A 533 -11.47 46.09 -34.55
CA ARG A 533 -12.64 46.94 -34.30
C ARG A 533 -12.45 47.98 -33.19
N THR A 534 -11.43 47.83 -32.34
CA THR A 534 -11.12 48.76 -31.24
C THR A 534 -10.17 49.89 -31.65
N LEU A 535 -9.55 49.79 -32.82
CA LEU A 535 -8.65 50.79 -33.44
C LEU A 535 -9.25 52.19 -33.68
N LEU A 536 -10.57 52.37 -33.56
CA LEU A 536 -11.23 53.67 -33.69
C LEU A 536 -11.12 54.57 -32.45
N LEU A 537 -10.58 54.06 -31.32
CA LEU A 537 -10.45 54.81 -30.06
C LEU A 537 -9.00 55.12 -29.64
N ASP A 538 -7.99 54.60 -30.35
CA ASP A 538 -6.56 54.70 -29.98
C ASP A 538 -5.85 55.99 -30.43
N GLU A 539 -6.52 56.88 -31.18
CA GLU A 539 -5.87 58.08 -31.73
C GLU A 539 -5.58 59.20 -30.70
N LEU A 540 -5.92 59.04 -29.42
CA LEU A 540 -5.87 60.16 -28.46
C LEU A 540 -4.82 60.05 -27.34
N ILE A 541 -4.24 58.88 -27.03
CA ILE A 541 -3.38 58.74 -25.84
C ILE A 541 -2.27 57.67 -26.04
N SER A 542 -1.05 58.10 -26.38
CA SER A 542 0.21 57.78 -25.65
C SER A 542 1.45 57.65 -26.55
N PRO A 543 2.66 58.05 -26.04
CA PRO A 543 3.92 58.01 -26.77
C PRO A 543 4.94 57.13 -26.04
N LEU A 544 5.00 55.81 -26.26
CA LEU A 544 6.11 54.97 -25.77
C LEU A 544 6.22 53.70 -26.64
N PRO A 545 7.38 53.43 -27.27
CA PRO A 545 7.56 52.28 -28.13
C PRO A 545 8.08 51.09 -27.29
N LEU A 546 7.16 50.23 -26.85
CA LEU A 546 7.49 48.91 -26.30
C LEU A 546 6.51 47.90 -26.91
N VAL A 547 6.84 47.44 -28.11
CA VAL A 547 6.04 46.45 -28.85
C VAL A 547 6.51 45.06 -28.42
N LEU A 548 5.85 44.49 -27.42
CA LEU A 548 5.86 43.04 -27.17
C LEU A 548 4.65 42.44 -27.90
N ASP A 549 4.81 41.30 -28.56
CA ASP A 549 3.68 40.64 -29.24
C ASP A 549 2.82 39.89 -28.18
N ASN A 550 1.61 40.42 -27.96
CA ASN A 550 0.94 40.44 -26.66
C ASN A 550 -0.27 39.48 -26.50
N ALA A 551 -0.40 38.48 -27.38
CA ALA A 551 -1.56 37.58 -27.40
C ALA A 551 -1.50 36.51 -26.29
N VAL A 552 -0.31 35.92 -26.05
CA VAL A 552 -0.12 34.82 -25.09
C VAL A 552 -0.28 35.29 -23.65
N LEU A 553 0.22 36.48 -23.32
CA LEU A 553 0.08 37.06 -22.00
C LEU A 553 -1.39 37.35 -21.66
N SER A 554 -2.15 37.86 -22.63
CA SER A 554 -3.58 38.16 -22.48
C SER A 554 -4.42 36.88 -22.32
N VAL A 555 -4.12 35.84 -23.11
CA VAL A 555 -4.74 34.51 -22.97
C VAL A 555 -4.36 33.87 -21.64
N GLY A 556 -3.10 34.00 -21.20
CA GLY A 556 -2.59 33.51 -19.93
C GLY A 556 -3.32 34.17 -18.75
N ILE A 557 -3.29 35.50 -18.66
CA ILE A 557 -3.97 36.28 -17.60
C ILE A 557 -5.48 35.99 -17.59
N GLY A 558 -6.13 35.95 -18.76
CA GLY A 558 -7.55 35.65 -18.85
C GLY A 558 -7.89 34.22 -18.39
N SER A 559 -7.08 33.22 -18.76
CA SER A 559 -7.22 31.83 -18.29
C SER A 559 -7.02 31.73 -16.78
N CYS A 560 -6.07 32.50 -16.23
CA CYS A 560 -5.82 32.59 -14.79
C CYS A 560 -7.04 33.09 -14.03
N MET A 561 -7.69 34.15 -14.55
CA MET A 561 -8.90 34.73 -13.96
C MET A 561 -10.07 33.74 -13.98
N VAL A 562 -10.26 32.99 -15.08
CA VAL A 562 -11.30 31.95 -15.18
C VAL A 562 -11.06 30.81 -14.18
N LEU A 563 -9.82 30.39 -13.97
CA LEU A 563 -9.51 29.36 -12.96
C LEU A 563 -9.72 29.88 -11.53
N LEU A 564 -9.34 31.13 -11.27
CA LEU A 564 -9.51 31.76 -9.96
C LEU A 564 -10.97 31.98 -9.61
N SER A 565 -11.84 32.23 -10.58
CA SER A 565 -13.27 32.43 -10.32
C SER A 565 -13.90 31.23 -9.61
N GLY A 566 -13.53 30.00 -9.99
CA GLY A 566 -13.97 28.78 -9.32
C GLY A 566 -13.52 28.66 -7.87
N GLN A 567 -12.44 29.35 -7.48
CA GLN A 567 -11.90 29.37 -6.12
C GLN A 567 -12.40 30.56 -5.31
N LEU A 568 -12.68 31.68 -5.97
CA LEU A 568 -13.43 32.81 -5.40
C LEU A 568 -14.84 32.36 -5.01
N LEU A 569 -15.50 31.54 -5.84
CA LEU A 569 -16.78 30.90 -5.49
C LEU A 569 -16.71 30.09 -4.19
N ARG A 570 -15.52 29.65 -3.77
CA ARG A 570 -15.32 28.89 -2.53
C ARG A 570 -14.93 29.78 -1.33
N GLY A 571 -14.97 31.11 -1.48
CA GLY A 571 -14.68 32.06 -0.41
C GLY A 571 -13.21 32.07 0.05
N LYS A 572 -12.27 31.58 -0.78
CA LYS A 572 -10.86 31.46 -0.38
C LYS A 572 -10.15 32.81 -0.36
N ARG A 573 -9.52 33.16 0.78
CA ARG A 573 -8.79 34.43 0.95
C ARG A 573 -7.59 34.58 0.02
N ARG A 574 -6.87 33.49 -0.27
CA ARG A 574 -5.76 33.51 -1.23
C ARG A 574 -6.24 33.68 -2.67
N ALA A 575 -7.38 33.09 -3.05
CA ALA A 575 -7.95 33.29 -4.37
C ALA A 575 -8.34 34.77 -4.58
N TRP A 576 -8.90 35.40 -3.54
CA TRP A 576 -9.14 36.84 -3.51
C TRP A 576 -7.85 37.66 -3.68
N SER A 577 -6.80 37.33 -2.91
CA SER A 577 -5.52 38.04 -2.98
C SER A 577 -4.87 37.91 -4.37
N LEU A 578 -4.89 36.71 -4.95
CA LEU A 578 -4.35 36.43 -6.28
C LEU A 578 -5.16 37.10 -7.39
N ALA A 579 -6.50 37.11 -7.27
CA ALA A 579 -7.37 37.82 -8.21
C ALA A 579 -7.09 39.33 -8.16
N LEU A 580 -6.93 39.92 -6.97
CA LEU A 580 -6.58 41.33 -6.82
C LEU A 580 -5.25 41.65 -7.49
N VAL A 581 -4.20 40.84 -7.24
CA VAL A 581 -2.89 41.01 -7.89
C VAL A 581 -3.02 40.90 -9.41
N LEU A 582 -3.75 39.91 -9.93
CA LEU A 582 -3.93 39.74 -11.37
C LEU A 582 -4.69 40.87 -12.02
N PHE A 583 -5.72 41.43 -11.37
CA PHE A 583 -6.42 42.61 -11.91
C PHE A 583 -5.54 43.86 -11.87
N VAL A 584 -4.68 44.02 -10.86
CA VAL A 584 -3.68 45.11 -10.82
C VAL A 584 -2.66 44.97 -11.95
N LEU A 585 -2.14 43.75 -12.16
CA LEU A 585 -1.21 43.47 -13.26
C LEU A 585 -1.88 43.65 -14.63
N SER A 586 -3.12 43.19 -14.78
CA SER A 586 -3.93 43.39 -15.99
C SER A 586 -4.15 44.86 -16.30
N ALA A 587 -4.50 45.68 -15.30
CA ALA A 587 -4.65 47.12 -15.47
C ALA A 587 -3.33 47.81 -15.88
N GLY A 588 -2.22 47.47 -15.23
CA GLY A 588 -0.89 47.99 -15.58
C GLY A 588 -0.47 47.60 -17.01
N PHE A 589 -0.78 46.38 -17.42
CA PHE A 589 -0.51 45.90 -18.77
C PHE A 589 -1.36 46.63 -19.83
N SER A 590 -2.66 46.81 -19.59
CA SER A 590 -3.53 47.60 -20.48
C SER A 590 -3.06 49.06 -20.64
N LEU A 591 -2.48 49.65 -19.60
CA LEU A 591 -1.86 50.99 -19.64
C LEU A 591 -0.57 51.00 -20.48
N ALA A 592 0.29 49.99 -20.34
CA ALA A 592 1.53 49.88 -21.09
C ALA A 592 1.32 49.68 -22.60
N ARG A 593 0.20 49.08 -23.00
CA ARG A 593 -0.14 48.74 -24.40
C ARG A 593 -0.86 49.86 -25.17
N GLY A 594 -0.88 51.08 -24.65
CA GLY A 594 -1.55 52.22 -25.31
C GLY A 594 -3.01 52.44 -24.91
N GLY A 595 -3.52 51.74 -23.88
CA GLY A 595 -4.79 52.07 -23.25
C GLY A 595 -6.03 51.45 -23.89
N GLU A 596 -6.13 50.12 -23.92
CA GLU A 596 -7.39 49.42 -24.21
C GLU A 596 -8.46 49.79 -23.15
N ALA A 597 -9.27 50.81 -23.44
CA ALA A 597 -10.17 51.44 -22.47
C ALA A 597 -11.13 50.46 -21.79
N VAL A 598 -11.58 49.42 -22.50
CA VAL A 598 -12.50 48.40 -21.98
C VAL A 598 -11.82 47.46 -20.98
N ALA A 599 -10.62 46.95 -21.28
CA ALA A 599 -9.89 46.05 -20.39
C ALA A 599 -9.40 46.77 -19.13
N LEU A 600 -8.94 48.01 -19.28
CA LEU A 600 -8.51 48.87 -18.17
C LEU A 600 -9.66 49.20 -17.23
N THR A 601 -10.81 49.65 -17.76
CA THR A 601 -11.99 49.98 -16.95
C THR A 601 -12.56 48.76 -16.25
N ALA A 602 -12.62 47.60 -16.92
CA ALA A 602 -13.05 46.35 -16.31
C ALA A 602 -12.13 45.90 -15.16
N SER A 603 -10.81 46.00 -15.36
CA SER A 603 -9.80 45.63 -14.34
C SER A 603 -9.87 46.56 -13.12
N LEU A 604 -9.95 47.88 -13.33
CA LEU A 604 -10.10 48.87 -12.26
C LEU A 604 -11.42 48.68 -11.49
N THR A 605 -12.51 48.39 -12.18
CA THR A 605 -13.81 48.10 -11.55
C THR A 605 -13.73 46.85 -10.68
N MET A 606 -13.10 45.78 -11.18
CA MET A 606 -12.90 44.55 -10.41
C MET A 606 -12.01 44.73 -9.18
N ILE A 607 -10.98 45.58 -9.25
CA ILE A 607 -10.15 45.94 -8.08
C ILE A 607 -11.02 46.55 -6.97
N VAL A 608 -11.87 47.53 -7.31
CA VAL A 608 -12.78 48.17 -6.34
C VAL A 608 -13.75 47.13 -5.75
N ILE A 609 -14.38 46.32 -6.60
CA ILE A 609 -15.32 45.28 -6.16
C ILE A 609 -14.62 44.28 -5.22
N LEU A 610 -13.41 43.81 -5.54
CA LEU A 610 -12.66 42.89 -4.68
C LEU A 610 -12.30 43.54 -3.34
N LEU A 611 -11.88 44.80 -3.32
CA LEU A 611 -11.56 45.51 -2.08
C LEU A 611 -12.79 45.70 -1.18
N LEU A 612 -13.94 46.04 -1.75
CA LEU A 612 -15.21 46.18 -1.02
C LEU A 612 -15.72 44.86 -0.44
N THR A 613 -15.36 43.74 -1.07
CA THR A 613 -15.89 42.41 -0.74
C THR A 613 -14.89 41.56 0.05
N ARG A 614 -13.79 42.15 0.52
CA ARG A 614 -12.67 41.47 1.20
C ARG A 614 -13.09 40.61 2.41
N ASN A 615 -14.12 41.03 3.14
CA ASN A 615 -14.56 40.38 4.38
C ASN A 615 -15.32 39.07 4.11
N GLU A 616 -15.76 38.84 2.86
CA GLU A 616 -16.50 37.63 2.45
C GLU A 616 -15.57 36.44 2.15
N PHE A 617 -14.26 36.68 2.02
CA PHE A 617 -13.27 35.67 1.65
C PHE A 617 -12.43 35.24 2.85
N THR A 618 -12.99 34.39 3.72
CA THR A 618 -12.37 33.95 4.98
C THR A 618 -11.64 32.61 4.90
N GLY A 619 -11.81 31.84 3.82
CA GLY A 619 -11.25 30.48 3.71
C GLY A 619 -9.72 30.47 3.77
N LEU A 620 -9.17 29.72 4.74
CA LEU A 620 -7.73 29.53 4.90
C LEU A 620 -7.14 28.73 3.73
N ALA A 621 -5.85 28.92 3.49
CA ALA A 621 -5.14 28.25 2.41
C ALA A 621 -3.95 27.44 2.93
N ASP A 622 -3.69 26.34 2.23
CA ASP A 622 -2.78 25.27 2.64
C ASP A 622 -1.31 25.74 2.72
N PRO A 623 -0.64 25.72 3.88
CA PRO A 623 0.78 26.06 4.01
C PRO A 623 1.76 25.09 3.28
N PRO A 624 1.58 23.75 3.29
CA PRO A 624 2.44 22.79 2.58
C PRO A 624 2.37 22.81 1.05
N SER A 625 1.35 23.46 0.46
CA SER A 625 1.27 23.66 -0.99
C SER A 625 2.38 24.58 -1.51
N LEU A 626 2.77 25.61 -0.74
CA LEU A 626 3.80 26.57 -1.11
C LEU A 626 5.19 25.95 -1.17
N ILE A 627 5.52 25.04 -0.24
CA ILE A 627 6.79 24.31 -0.26
C ILE A 627 6.83 23.36 -1.48
N ARG A 628 5.71 22.73 -1.83
CA ARG A 628 5.60 21.89 -3.04
C ARG A 628 5.68 22.73 -4.32
N VAL A 629 5.02 23.88 -4.37
CA VAL A 629 5.14 24.85 -5.47
C VAL A 629 6.58 25.35 -5.62
N ALA A 630 7.21 25.78 -4.52
CA ALA A 630 8.60 26.23 -4.50
C ALA A 630 9.59 25.15 -4.93
N ARG A 631 9.29 23.87 -4.68
CA ARG A 631 10.09 22.73 -5.17
C ARG A 631 9.81 22.35 -6.64
N SER A 632 8.61 22.62 -7.14
CA SER A 632 8.21 22.24 -8.51
C SER A 632 8.56 23.29 -9.56
N ILE A 633 8.54 24.59 -9.23
CA ILE A 633 8.87 25.67 -10.18
C ILE A 633 10.30 25.54 -10.72
N PRO A 634 11.36 25.35 -9.89
CA PRO A 634 12.73 25.23 -10.41
C PRO A 634 12.91 24.03 -11.35
N ARG A 635 12.20 22.92 -11.09
CA ARG A 635 12.25 21.71 -11.93
C ARG A 635 11.60 21.94 -13.28
N PHE A 636 10.44 22.59 -13.30
CA PHE A 636 9.76 22.96 -14.53
C PHE A 636 10.60 23.92 -15.37
N LEU A 637 11.13 24.99 -14.75
CA LEU A 637 12.00 25.94 -15.44
C LEU A 637 13.25 25.26 -15.99
N LEU A 638 13.92 24.40 -15.19
CA LEU A 638 15.08 23.64 -15.65
C LEU A 638 14.76 22.80 -16.90
N LEU A 639 13.62 22.11 -16.94
CA LEU A 639 13.22 21.29 -18.08
C LEU A 639 12.97 22.14 -19.32
N VAL A 640 12.35 23.31 -19.18
CA VAL A 640 12.17 24.26 -20.29
C VAL A 640 13.52 24.81 -20.79
N TYR A 641 14.43 25.19 -19.89
CA TYR A 641 15.77 25.66 -20.27
C TYR A 641 16.57 24.59 -20.99
N VAL A 642 16.54 23.35 -20.51
CA VAL A 642 17.19 22.20 -21.16
C VAL A 642 16.60 21.95 -22.55
N TYR A 643 15.27 21.91 -22.66
CA TYR A 643 14.58 21.79 -23.96
C TYR A 643 14.99 22.90 -24.93
N GLY A 644 14.91 24.15 -24.49
CA GLY A 644 15.20 25.31 -25.31
C GLY A 644 16.64 25.38 -25.79
N LEU A 645 17.61 25.09 -24.92
CA LEU A 645 19.03 25.06 -25.26
C LEU A 645 19.37 23.91 -26.22
N ILE A 646 18.81 22.70 -25.99
CA ILE A 646 19.01 21.55 -26.89
C ILE A 646 18.40 21.84 -28.27
N ALA A 647 17.20 22.41 -28.32
CA ALA A 647 16.53 22.75 -29.57
C ALA A 647 17.31 23.78 -30.39
N LEU A 648 17.84 24.83 -29.74
CA LEU A 648 18.72 25.81 -30.39
C LEU A 648 20.01 25.15 -30.89
N TRP A 649 20.70 24.38 -30.04
CA TRP A 649 21.95 23.70 -30.40
C TRP A 649 21.77 22.73 -31.58
N ALA A 650 20.73 21.91 -31.56
CA ALA A 650 20.42 20.95 -32.62
C ALA A 650 20.10 21.61 -33.97
N GLN A 651 19.66 22.87 -33.95
CA GLN A 651 19.27 23.63 -35.14
C GLN A 651 20.22 24.80 -35.45
N GLN A 652 21.46 24.75 -34.96
CA GLN A 652 22.51 25.76 -35.19
C GLN A 652 22.74 26.14 -36.65
N GLY A 653 22.51 25.21 -37.59
CA GLY A 653 22.63 25.46 -39.03
C GLY A 653 21.51 26.30 -39.64
N THR A 654 20.47 26.64 -38.86
CA THR A 654 19.28 27.38 -39.31
C THR A 654 19.08 28.71 -38.58
N LEU A 655 20.04 29.10 -37.74
CA LEU A 655 20.03 30.26 -36.86
C LEU A 655 21.01 31.34 -37.35
N SER A 656 20.60 32.61 -37.25
CA SER A 656 21.48 33.76 -37.46
C SER A 656 21.23 34.80 -36.36
N PRO A 657 22.26 35.32 -35.66
CA PRO A 657 23.69 34.96 -35.72
C PRO A 657 23.99 33.59 -35.04
N ALA A 658 25.26 33.17 -35.07
CA ALA A 658 25.71 31.91 -34.45
C ALA A 658 25.44 31.88 -32.94
N ILE A 659 25.20 30.67 -32.42
CA ILE A 659 24.73 30.44 -31.05
C ILE A 659 25.74 30.94 -30.01
N ASN A 660 25.25 31.73 -29.06
CA ASN A 660 25.95 32.12 -27.84
C ASN A 660 25.12 31.69 -26.63
N LEU A 661 25.75 31.28 -25.53
CA LEU A 661 25.05 30.86 -24.31
C LEU A 661 24.17 31.97 -23.73
N GLY A 662 24.67 33.22 -23.72
CA GLY A 662 23.92 34.38 -23.21
C GLY A 662 22.63 34.62 -23.99
N ASP A 663 22.75 34.70 -25.32
CA ASP A 663 21.62 34.95 -26.22
C ASP A 663 20.65 33.76 -26.28
N SER A 664 21.14 32.53 -26.06
CA SER A 664 20.31 31.33 -25.98
C SER A 664 19.47 31.27 -24.71
N LEU A 665 20.05 31.61 -23.56
CA LEU A 665 19.31 31.73 -22.31
C LEU A 665 18.27 32.84 -22.40
N TRP A 666 18.63 33.97 -23.03
CA TRP A 666 17.69 35.07 -23.28
C TRP A 666 16.54 34.65 -24.21
N ALA A 667 16.83 33.98 -25.32
CA ALA A 667 15.82 33.45 -26.25
C ALA A 667 14.78 32.57 -25.55
N VAL A 668 15.23 31.61 -24.73
CA VAL A 668 14.32 30.71 -23.99
C VAL A 668 13.50 31.47 -22.95
N THR A 669 14.11 32.40 -22.23
CA THR A 669 13.44 33.20 -21.19
C THR A 669 12.34 34.07 -21.80
N VAL A 670 12.66 34.77 -22.88
CA VAL A 670 11.73 35.68 -23.56
C VAL A 670 10.69 34.90 -24.35
N GLY A 671 11.04 33.73 -24.88
CA GLY A 671 10.13 32.85 -25.63
C GLY A 671 9.03 32.23 -24.76
N LEU A 672 9.30 32.00 -23.47
CA LEU A 672 8.27 31.60 -22.50
C LEU A 672 7.15 32.63 -22.33
N VAL A 673 7.42 33.90 -22.64
CA VAL A 673 6.51 35.03 -22.46
C VAL A 673 6.05 35.61 -23.81
N GLY A 674 6.50 35.02 -24.93
CA GLY A 674 6.14 35.45 -26.29
C GLY A 674 6.81 36.76 -26.74
N GLY A 675 7.97 37.11 -26.19
CA GLY A 675 8.70 38.33 -26.60
C GLY A 675 9.65 38.12 -27.79
N GLU A 676 10.19 39.23 -28.31
CA GLU A 676 11.12 39.24 -29.44
C GLU A 676 12.37 38.40 -29.18
N GLN A 677 12.70 37.55 -30.15
CA GLN A 677 13.77 36.58 -30.04
C GLN A 677 15.08 37.16 -30.59
N PRO A 678 16.25 36.86 -29.98
CA PRO A 678 17.55 37.39 -30.43
C PRO A 678 18.09 36.71 -31.69
N TYR A 679 17.41 35.66 -32.20
CA TYR A 679 17.82 34.90 -33.38
C TYR A 679 16.77 35.00 -34.49
N GLU A 680 17.24 35.14 -35.73
CA GLU A 680 16.43 34.87 -36.91
C GLU A 680 16.45 33.37 -37.22
N TYR A 681 15.25 32.78 -37.27
CA TYR A 681 15.06 31.37 -37.51
C TYR A 681 14.68 31.13 -38.98
N SER A 682 15.23 30.08 -39.61
CA SER A 682 14.86 29.68 -40.98
C SER A 682 14.14 28.32 -41.02
N GLY A 683 13.37 28.08 -42.09
CA GLY A 683 12.66 26.80 -42.31
C GLY A 683 11.46 26.56 -41.37
N ARG A 684 11.13 25.28 -41.11
CA ARG A 684 9.98 24.89 -40.26
C ARG A 684 10.19 25.23 -38.78
N PHE A 685 11.45 25.33 -38.34
CA PHE A 685 11.84 25.66 -36.97
C PHE A 685 11.37 27.05 -36.55
N ALA A 686 11.35 28.00 -37.50
CA ALA A 686 10.98 29.40 -37.27
C ALA A 686 9.57 29.63 -36.73
N LYS A 687 8.64 28.71 -37.00
CA LYS A 687 7.26 28.79 -36.49
C LYS A 687 7.03 27.88 -35.29
N LEU A 688 7.70 26.71 -35.25
CA LEU A 688 7.46 25.69 -34.24
C LEU A 688 8.14 26.01 -32.90
N PHE A 689 9.36 26.54 -32.93
CA PHE A 689 10.15 26.74 -31.72
C PHE A 689 9.59 27.88 -30.83
N PRO A 690 9.34 29.10 -31.34
CA PRO A 690 8.71 30.15 -30.53
C PRO A 690 7.34 29.72 -29.97
N ALA A 691 6.49 29.14 -30.82
CA ALA A 691 5.17 28.66 -30.41
C ALA A 691 5.23 27.57 -29.33
N SER A 692 6.24 26.69 -29.38
CA SER A 692 6.41 25.64 -28.34
C SER A 692 6.79 26.22 -26.98
N LEU A 693 7.64 27.26 -26.94
CA LEU A 693 8.02 27.94 -25.71
C LEU A 693 6.84 28.70 -25.11
N GLU A 694 6.02 29.33 -25.96
CA GLU A 694 4.78 30.00 -25.53
C GLU A 694 3.78 29.01 -24.90
N VAL A 695 3.58 27.85 -25.53
CA VAL A 695 2.70 26.80 -24.98
C VAL A 695 3.24 26.26 -23.65
N LEU A 696 4.55 26.05 -23.55
CA LEU A 696 5.19 25.65 -22.29
C LEU A 696 4.99 26.72 -21.20
N GLY A 697 5.15 28.01 -21.52
CA GLY A 697 4.89 29.10 -20.60
C GLY A 697 3.44 29.12 -20.09
N ALA A 698 2.48 28.96 -21.00
CA ALA A 698 1.06 28.87 -20.64
C ALA A 698 0.74 27.65 -19.76
N VAL A 699 1.28 26.48 -20.09
CA VAL A 699 1.12 25.25 -19.29
C VAL A 699 1.75 25.39 -17.90
N GLY A 700 2.95 25.99 -17.82
CA GLY A 700 3.62 26.26 -16.55
C GLY A 700 2.82 27.19 -15.64
N LEU A 701 2.22 28.23 -16.20
CA LEU A 701 1.35 29.17 -15.48
C LEU A 701 0.07 28.48 -14.97
N LEU A 702 -0.57 27.64 -15.79
CA LEU A 702 -1.76 26.89 -15.40
C LEU A 702 -1.46 25.88 -14.28
N LEU A 703 -0.33 25.18 -14.36
CA LEU A 703 0.13 24.25 -13.31
C LEU A 703 0.45 24.98 -12.01
N LEU A 704 1.12 26.14 -12.09
CA LEU A 704 1.43 26.98 -10.93
C LEU A 704 0.16 27.41 -10.21
N LEU A 705 -0.84 27.89 -10.96
CA LEU A 705 -2.13 28.26 -10.39
C LEU A 705 -2.87 27.08 -9.79
N TRP A 706 -2.92 25.94 -10.47
CA TRP A 706 -3.57 24.75 -9.94
C TRP A 706 -2.95 24.32 -8.60
N LEU A 707 -1.63 24.33 -8.49
CA LEU A 707 -0.91 23.99 -7.26
C LEU A 707 -1.12 25.02 -6.14
N LEU A 708 -1.18 26.31 -6.46
CA LEU A 708 -1.44 27.38 -5.48
C LEU A 708 -2.89 27.37 -4.96
N LEU A 709 -3.82 26.83 -5.74
CA LEU A 709 -5.27 26.93 -5.50
C LEU A 709 -5.91 25.65 -4.98
N ARG A 710 -5.20 24.52 -4.98
CA ARG A 710 -5.74 23.26 -4.44
C ARG A 710 -6.06 23.35 -2.93
N PRO A 711 -7.15 22.73 -2.46
CA PRO A 711 -7.57 22.80 -1.06
C PRO A 711 -6.64 22.00 -0.11
N ALA A 712 -6.49 22.49 1.12
CA ALA A 712 -5.83 21.79 2.22
C ALA A 712 -6.69 20.64 2.71
N VAL A 713 -6.08 19.47 2.95
CA VAL A 713 -6.68 18.39 3.73
C VAL A 713 -5.88 18.28 5.01
N ARG A 714 -6.42 18.81 6.12
CA ARG A 714 -5.93 18.51 7.46
C ARG A 714 -6.98 17.68 8.16
N GLY A 715 -6.68 16.40 8.32
CA GLY A 715 -7.45 15.44 9.08
C GLY A 715 -6.66 14.14 9.10
N ARG A 716 -6.15 13.75 10.28
CA ARG A 716 -5.53 12.44 10.45
C ARG A 716 -6.67 11.42 10.51
N VAL A 717 -6.74 10.58 9.47
CA VAL A 717 -7.70 9.48 9.41
C VAL A 717 -7.48 8.57 10.64
N GLY A 718 -8.56 8.29 11.38
CA GLY A 718 -8.53 7.44 12.58
C GLY A 718 -8.25 8.14 13.93
N GLU A 719 -7.87 9.42 13.96
CA GLU A 719 -7.68 10.17 15.22
C GLU A 719 -9.03 10.46 15.90
N GLY A 720 -9.21 10.03 17.16
CA GLY A 720 -10.48 10.18 17.89
C GLY A 720 -11.47 9.02 17.72
N ARG A 721 -11.07 7.93 17.03
CA ARG A 721 -11.93 6.75 16.81
C ARG A 721 -12.44 6.10 18.10
N GLU A 722 -11.61 5.99 19.14
CA GLU A 722 -12.05 5.41 20.41
C GLU A 722 -13.15 6.26 21.07
N ARG A 723 -13.03 7.58 20.97
CA ARG A 723 -14.06 8.52 21.42
C ARG A 723 -15.33 8.38 20.58
N ALA A 724 -15.20 8.27 19.26
CA ALA A 724 -16.34 8.04 18.38
C ALA A 724 -17.06 6.71 18.69
N ALA A 725 -16.31 5.63 18.94
CA ALA A 725 -16.86 4.34 19.35
C ALA A 725 -17.64 4.45 20.67
N SER A 726 -17.11 5.18 21.66
CA SER A 726 -17.82 5.42 22.92
C SER A 726 -19.12 6.23 22.73
N MET A 727 -19.13 7.20 21.82
CA MET A 727 -20.32 8.00 21.50
C MET A 727 -21.37 7.19 20.73
N VAL A 728 -20.94 6.29 19.83
CA VAL A 728 -21.84 5.34 19.16
C VAL A 728 -22.43 4.37 20.18
N GLU A 729 -21.63 3.86 21.12
CA GLU A 729 -22.13 2.98 22.18
C GLU A 729 -23.13 3.70 23.11
N GLN A 730 -22.96 5.00 23.36
CA GLN A 730 -23.83 5.77 24.24
C GLN A 730 -25.08 6.35 23.54
N PHE A 731 -24.92 6.85 22.31
CA PHE A 731 -25.92 7.66 21.59
C PHE A 731 -26.24 7.14 20.18
N GLY A 732 -25.59 6.07 19.71
CA GLY A 732 -25.76 5.51 18.36
C GLY A 732 -26.98 4.62 18.23
N TRP A 733 -28.18 5.20 18.27
CA TRP A 733 -29.46 4.50 18.17
C TRP A 733 -29.94 4.25 16.72
N ASP A 734 -29.42 5.02 15.76
CA ASP A 734 -29.72 4.83 14.33
C ASP A 734 -29.03 3.59 13.77
N THR A 735 -29.63 2.96 12.78
CA THR A 735 -29.14 1.72 12.16
C THR A 735 -27.82 1.90 11.42
N LEU A 736 -27.49 3.12 10.97
CA LEU A 736 -26.21 3.43 10.33
C LEU A 736 -25.13 3.94 11.31
N ALA A 737 -25.49 4.22 12.56
CA ALA A 737 -24.56 4.76 13.55
C ALA A 737 -23.31 3.90 13.77
N PRO A 738 -23.37 2.55 13.77
CA PRO A 738 -22.18 1.72 13.93
C PRO A 738 -21.11 1.93 12.85
N PHE A 739 -21.51 2.28 11.62
CA PHE A 739 -20.59 2.49 10.50
C PHE A 739 -19.82 3.82 10.58
N ALA A 740 -20.17 4.72 11.51
CA ALA A 740 -19.35 5.88 11.82
C ALA A 740 -17.95 5.46 12.33
N CYS A 741 -17.82 4.28 12.96
CA CYS A 741 -16.59 3.78 13.58
C CYS A 741 -15.57 3.15 12.61
N ARG A 742 -15.75 3.34 11.30
CA ARG A 742 -14.83 2.84 10.26
C ARG A 742 -13.48 3.56 10.28
N ASP A 743 -12.46 2.86 9.82
CA ASP A 743 -11.06 3.28 9.81
C ASP A 743 -10.79 4.41 8.81
N ASP A 744 -11.61 4.56 7.78
CA ASP A 744 -11.47 5.55 6.71
C ASP A 744 -12.10 6.92 7.03
N LYS A 745 -12.65 7.09 8.23
CA LYS A 745 -13.37 8.30 8.66
C LYS A 745 -12.49 9.25 9.47
N SER A 746 -12.79 10.54 9.33
CA SER A 746 -12.40 11.59 10.25
C SER A 746 -13.60 11.97 11.13
N TYR A 747 -13.34 12.47 12.33
CA TYR A 747 -14.38 12.77 13.31
C TYR A 747 -14.34 14.26 13.68
N PHE A 748 -15.50 14.90 13.67
CA PHE A 748 -15.69 16.24 14.22
C PHE A 748 -16.60 16.15 15.43
N PHE A 749 -16.14 16.67 16.57
CA PHE A 749 -16.88 16.68 17.83
C PHE A 749 -17.35 18.11 18.13
N SER A 750 -18.56 18.25 18.68
CA SER A 750 -19.05 19.55 19.14
C SER A 750 -18.18 20.13 20.26
N SER A 751 -18.24 21.44 20.44
CA SER A 751 -17.50 22.16 21.49
C SER A 751 -17.85 21.73 22.91
N ASP A 752 -19.11 21.31 23.14
CA ASP A 752 -19.59 20.72 24.39
C ASP A 752 -19.16 19.24 24.56
N GLY A 753 -18.61 18.64 23.51
CA GLY A 753 -18.12 17.27 23.47
C GLY A 753 -19.18 16.17 23.46
N LYS A 754 -20.46 16.53 23.30
CA LYS A 754 -21.63 15.64 23.46
C LYS A 754 -22.27 15.19 22.16
N ALA A 755 -21.85 15.71 21.01
CA ALA A 755 -22.26 15.24 19.70
C ALA A 755 -21.07 15.18 18.71
N MET A 756 -21.22 14.37 17.66
CA MET A 756 -20.20 14.19 16.64
C MET A 756 -20.77 13.95 15.25
N VAL A 757 -19.95 14.18 14.23
CA VAL A 757 -20.17 13.74 12.84
C VAL A 757 -18.94 13.01 12.32
N ALA A 758 -19.16 11.89 11.62
CA ALA A 758 -18.11 11.14 10.94
C ALA A 758 -18.11 11.48 9.44
N TYR A 759 -16.98 11.93 8.90
CA TYR A 759 -16.88 12.42 7.53
C TYR A 759 -15.58 12.00 6.85
N GLY A 760 -15.60 12.06 5.51
CA GLY A 760 -14.45 11.82 4.65
C GLY A 760 -14.34 12.96 3.65
N TYR A 761 -13.11 13.29 3.24
CA TYR A 761 -12.87 14.42 2.36
C TYR A 761 -12.63 13.97 0.92
N LEU A 762 -13.42 14.49 -0.02
CA LEU A 762 -13.27 14.14 -1.43
C LEU A 762 -13.54 15.32 -2.38
N GLY A 763 -12.48 15.79 -3.04
CA GLY A 763 -12.59 16.76 -4.13
C GLY A 763 -13.31 18.06 -3.76
N GLY A 764 -13.05 18.61 -2.56
CA GLY A 764 -13.70 19.84 -2.08
C GLY A 764 -14.93 19.62 -1.18
N PHE A 765 -15.37 18.38 -1.00
CA PHE A 765 -16.55 18.05 -0.20
C PHE A 765 -16.18 17.30 1.07
N ALA A 766 -16.81 17.67 2.17
CA ALA A 766 -16.81 16.89 3.40
C ALA A 766 -18.07 16.02 3.42
N LEU A 767 -17.89 14.73 3.17
CA LEU A 767 -18.96 13.75 2.95
C LEU A 767 -19.25 13.03 4.27
N VAL A 768 -20.27 13.50 4.97
CA VAL A 768 -20.73 12.95 6.26
C VAL A 768 -21.48 11.65 6.02
N SER A 769 -21.16 10.63 6.81
CA SER A 769 -21.69 9.27 6.70
C SER A 769 -22.80 9.06 7.73
N GLY A 770 -24.06 9.01 7.28
CA GLY A 770 -25.22 8.89 8.15
C GLY A 770 -25.57 10.19 8.89
N ASP A 771 -26.39 10.06 9.94
CA ASP A 771 -26.82 11.19 10.77
C ASP A 771 -25.78 11.55 11.86
N PRO A 772 -25.78 12.79 12.39
CA PRO A 772 -25.00 13.17 13.56
C PRO A 772 -25.35 12.32 14.79
N ILE A 773 -24.36 12.05 15.65
CA ILE A 773 -24.49 11.13 16.79
C ILE A 773 -24.18 11.88 18.09
N GLY A 774 -25.12 11.91 19.05
CA GLY A 774 -24.96 12.63 20.31
C GLY A 774 -26.26 12.90 21.08
N GLU A 775 -26.17 13.73 22.13
CA GLU A 775 -27.34 14.25 22.86
C GLU A 775 -28.20 15.16 21.98
N ASP A 776 -29.54 15.11 22.11
CA ASP A 776 -30.48 15.90 21.27
C ASP A 776 -30.16 17.40 21.23
N ALA A 777 -29.89 17.97 22.40
CA ALA A 777 -29.62 19.39 22.54
C ALA A 777 -28.33 19.80 21.80
N SER A 778 -27.41 18.86 21.58
CA SER A 778 -26.10 19.07 20.97
C SER A 778 -26.09 18.73 19.47
N ILE A 779 -27.13 18.07 18.93
CA ILE A 779 -27.22 17.75 17.49
C ILE A 779 -27.25 19.01 16.61
N PRO A 780 -28.09 20.03 16.88
CA PRO A 780 -28.06 21.28 16.12
C PRO A 780 -26.69 21.98 16.22
N LEU A 781 -26.08 21.95 17.42
CA LEU A 781 -24.79 22.57 17.69
C LEU A 781 -23.66 21.93 16.86
N VAL A 782 -23.54 20.59 16.85
CA VAL A 782 -22.48 19.93 16.07
C VAL A 782 -22.63 20.17 14.57
N VAL A 783 -23.86 20.22 14.07
CA VAL A 783 -24.13 20.51 12.66
C VAL A 783 -23.71 21.93 12.32
N ASP A 784 -24.07 22.91 13.16
CA ASP A 784 -23.68 24.32 12.98
C ASP A 784 -22.16 24.51 13.03
N GLU A 785 -21.50 23.94 14.04
CA GLU A 785 -20.05 24.01 14.19
C GLU A 785 -19.30 23.28 13.07
N PHE A 786 -19.83 22.15 12.60
CA PHE A 786 -19.24 21.42 11.47
C PHE A 786 -19.38 22.18 10.15
N ILE A 787 -20.52 22.85 9.93
CA ILE A 787 -20.71 23.74 8.80
C ILE A 787 -19.68 24.87 8.84
N LEU A 788 -19.50 25.51 10.00
CA LEU A 788 -18.50 26.56 10.19
C LEU A 788 -17.07 26.03 9.97
N HIS A 789 -16.79 24.81 10.46
CA HIS A 789 -15.52 24.12 10.23
C HIS A 789 -15.27 23.91 8.73
N CYS A 790 -16.27 23.44 7.98
CA CYS A 790 -16.17 23.27 6.53
C CYS A 790 -15.93 24.61 5.82
N GLN A 791 -16.64 25.68 6.21
CA GLN A 791 -16.46 27.02 5.65
C GLN A 791 -15.04 27.54 5.89
N HIS A 792 -14.52 27.38 7.11
CA HIS A 792 -13.17 27.80 7.48
C HIS A 792 -12.09 27.16 6.59
N HIS A 793 -12.32 25.92 6.17
CA HIS A 793 -11.44 25.14 5.30
C HIS A 793 -11.78 25.23 3.80
N GLY A 794 -12.85 25.95 3.43
CA GLY A 794 -13.33 26.06 2.04
C GLY A 794 -13.87 24.73 1.49
N TRP A 795 -14.45 23.90 2.36
CA TRP A 795 -15.10 22.63 2.04
C TRP A 795 -16.61 22.83 1.94
N GLN A 796 -17.27 22.02 1.12
CA GLN A 796 -18.73 21.94 1.08
C GLN A 796 -19.20 20.69 1.81
N PRO A 797 -19.99 20.81 2.89
CA PRO A 797 -20.56 19.65 3.57
C PRO A 797 -21.66 19.02 2.72
N ALA A 798 -21.71 17.69 2.70
CA ALA A 798 -22.86 16.93 2.21
C ALA A 798 -23.09 15.73 3.13
N PHE A 799 -24.35 15.46 3.47
CA PHE A 799 -24.72 14.38 4.38
C PHE A 799 -25.33 13.24 3.57
N LEU A 800 -24.70 12.07 3.68
CA LEU A 800 -25.02 10.88 2.91
C LEU A 800 -25.90 9.96 3.76
N ALA A 801 -26.99 9.47 3.18
CA ALA A 801 -27.96 8.59 3.83
C ALA A 801 -28.52 9.14 5.17
N ALA A 802 -28.78 10.44 5.23
CA ALA A 802 -29.48 11.06 6.36
C ALA A 802 -30.96 10.65 6.34
N ARG A 803 -31.63 10.63 7.49
CA ARG A 803 -33.06 10.28 7.52
C ARG A 803 -33.94 11.38 6.95
N GLU A 804 -35.00 10.98 6.23
CA GLU A 804 -35.96 11.94 5.68
C GLU A 804 -36.64 12.79 6.78
N VAL A 805 -36.81 12.23 7.98
CA VAL A 805 -37.41 12.94 9.12
C VAL A 805 -36.55 14.08 9.66
N ASP A 806 -35.23 14.03 9.44
CA ASP A 806 -34.30 15.06 9.91
C ASP A 806 -34.11 16.18 8.88
N VAL A 807 -34.74 16.08 7.69
CA VAL A 807 -34.64 17.12 6.64
C VAL A 807 -34.91 18.55 7.15
N PRO A 808 -35.89 18.81 8.06
CA PRO A 808 -36.10 20.14 8.62
C PRO A 808 -34.85 20.73 9.29
N LEU A 809 -34.06 19.92 10.03
CA LEU A 809 -32.82 20.35 10.69
C LEU A 809 -31.85 20.99 9.69
N TYR A 810 -31.72 20.39 8.50
CA TYR A 810 -30.82 20.86 7.45
C TYR A 810 -31.46 21.96 6.58
N ALA A 811 -32.77 21.90 6.36
CA ALA A 811 -33.51 22.90 5.58
C ALA A 811 -33.47 24.28 6.24
N GLU A 812 -33.57 24.35 7.57
CA GLU A 812 -33.40 25.57 8.37
C GLU A 812 -32.02 26.22 8.14
N ARG A 813 -31.00 25.40 7.82
CA ARG A 813 -29.62 25.82 7.53
C ARG A 813 -29.37 26.07 6.04
N GLY A 814 -30.40 26.00 5.20
CA GLY A 814 -30.35 26.31 3.77
C GLY A 814 -29.98 25.13 2.86
N PHE A 815 -29.91 23.91 3.38
CA PHE A 815 -29.67 22.71 2.57
C PHE A 815 -30.94 22.22 1.89
N ARG A 816 -30.73 21.39 0.87
CA ARG A 816 -31.78 20.69 0.12
C ARG A 816 -31.57 19.19 0.26
N SER A 817 -32.64 18.43 0.13
CA SER A 817 -32.59 16.97 0.11
C SER A 817 -32.84 16.42 -1.30
N PHE A 818 -32.25 15.27 -1.57
CA PHE A 818 -32.50 14.44 -2.73
C PHE A 818 -32.71 13.01 -2.26
N TYR A 819 -33.79 12.36 -2.69
CA TYR A 819 -34.09 11.00 -2.27
C TYR A 819 -33.01 10.02 -2.76
N LEU A 820 -32.46 9.22 -1.84
CA LEU A 820 -31.36 8.31 -2.13
C LEU A 820 -31.84 6.85 -2.23
N GLY A 821 -32.75 6.43 -1.34
CA GLY A 821 -33.24 5.06 -1.27
C GLY A 821 -33.87 4.76 0.08
N ASP A 822 -34.22 3.48 0.31
CA ASP A 822 -34.85 3.03 1.53
C ASP A 822 -34.07 1.88 2.17
N GLU A 823 -34.02 1.88 3.49
CA GLU A 823 -33.44 0.81 4.30
C GLU A 823 -34.54 -0.17 4.74
N ALA A 824 -34.28 -1.47 4.59
CA ALA A 824 -35.22 -2.52 4.98
C ALA A 824 -35.02 -2.91 6.46
N ILE A 825 -36.01 -2.58 7.30
CA ILE A 825 -36.00 -2.90 8.74
C ILE A 825 -37.00 -4.01 9.04
N LEU A 826 -36.53 -5.13 9.58
CA LEU A 826 -37.39 -6.19 10.10
C LEU A 826 -37.71 -5.92 11.58
N ASP A 827 -38.98 -6.05 11.93
CA ASP A 827 -39.42 -6.07 13.33
C ASP A 827 -39.34 -7.50 13.85
N CYS A 828 -38.38 -7.74 14.74
CA CYS A 828 -38.13 -9.05 15.30
C CYS A 828 -39.29 -9.56 16.15
N GLN A 829 -40.17 -8.70 16.67
CA GLN A 829 -41.30 -9.10 17.51
C GLN A 829 -42.51 -9.55 16.69
N THR A 830 -42.74 -8.91 15.54
CA THR A 830 -43.91 -9.18 14.68
C THR A 830 -43.61 -10.12 13.53
N PHE A 831 -42.34 -10.32 13.17
CA PHE A 831 -41.94 -11.26 12.11
C PHE A 831 -42.48 -12.68 12.37
N SER A 832 -43.05 -13.33 11.38
CA SER A 832 -43.46 -14.73 11.53
C SER A 832 -43.42 -15.44 10.20
N LEU A 833 -42.80 -16.62 10.17
CA LEU A 833 -42.80 -17.48 8.97
C LEU A 833 -44.20 -17.97 8.61
N ASP A 834 -45.16 -17.91 9.53
CA ASP A 834 -46.55 -18.30 9.32
C ASP A 834 -47.45 -17.15 8.85
N ALA A 835 -46.92 -15.92 8.75
CA ALA A 835 -47.68 -14.78 8.25
C ALA A 835 -48.10 -14.94 6.77
N ASP A 836 -49.21 -14.30 6.42
CA ASP A 836 -49.71 -14.26 5.04
C ASP A 836 -48.67 -13.61 4.11
N GLY A 837 -48.38 -14.26 2.98
CA GLY A 837 -47.35 -13.82 2.03
C GLY A 837 -45.95 -14.40 2.26
N MET A 838 -45.66 -15.03 3.41
CA MET A 838 -44.34 -15.62 3.74
C MET A 838 -44.10 -17.02 3.14
N ALA A 839 -45.01 -17.54 2.31
CA ALA A 839 -44.89 -18.87 1.72
C ALA A 839 -43.57 -19.11 0.96
N PRO A 840 -43.03 -18.16 0.16
CA PRO A 840 -41.75 -18.34 -0.53
C PRO A 840 -40.57 -18.46 0.45
N VAL A 841 -40.52 -17.62 1.49
CA VAL A 841 -39.48 -17.63 2.52
C VAL A 841 -39.57 -18.94 3.32
N ARG A 842 -40.75 -19.31 3.78
CA ARG A 842 -41.00 -20.55 4.52
C ARG A 842 -40.60 -21.80 3.73
N GLN A 843 -40.84 -21.85 2.43
CA GLN A 843 -40.38 -22.94 1.56
C GLN A 843 -38.85 -22.99 1.41
N ALA A 844 -38.20 -21.83 1.32
CA ALA A 844 -36.74 -21.74 1.24
C ALA A 844 -36.07 -22.19 2.55
N VAL A 845 -36.59 -21.73 3.69
CA VAL A 845 -36.14 -22.11 5.05
C VAL A 845 -36.25 -23.63 5.24
N ARG A 846 -37.43 -24.22 4.99
CA ARG A 846 -37.66 -25.68 5.12
C ARG A 846 -36.76 -26.53 4.20
N ARG A 847 -36.27 -25.96 3.10
CA ARG A 847 -35.34 -26.67 2.21
C ARG A 847 -33.94 -26.72 2.79
N ALA A 848 -33.46 -25.60 3.33
CA ALA A 848 -32.14 -25.50 3.94
C ALA A 848 -32.05 -26.32 5.23
N GLU A 849 -33.12 -26.34 6.05
CA GLU A 849 -33.22 -27.11 7.31
C GLU A 849 -32.94 -28.61 7.17
N LYS A 850 -33.13 -29.18 5.97
CA LYS A 850 -32.90 -30.62 5.74
C LYS A 850 -31.42 -31.01 5.80
N SER A 851 -30.52 -30.08 5.53
CA SER A 851 -29.09 -30.34 5.41
C SER A 851 -28.20 -29.33 6.15
N HIS A 852 -28.81 -28.37 6.85
CA HIS A 852 -28.09 -27.33 7.56
C HIS A 852 -28.59 -27.14 8.99
N ARG A 853 -27.66 -26.78 9.88
CA ARG A 853 -27.91 -26.37 11.26
C ARG A 853 -27.57 -24.89 11.42
N PHE A 854 -28.40 -24.15 12.15
CA PHE A 854 -28.17 -22.74 12.47
C PHE A 854 -27.51 -22.57 13.83
N GLU A 855 -26.66 -21.56 13.95
CA GLU A 855 -26.04 -21.16 15.22
C GLU A 855 -25.82 -19.64 15.25
N LEU A 856 -26.33 -18.98 16.28
CA LEU A 856 -26.03 -17.59 16.58
C LEU A 856 -25.02 -17.55 17.72
N MET A 857 -23.96 -16.79 17.54
CA MET A 857 -22.89 -16.65 18.53
C MET A 857 -22.36 -15.23 18.52
N THR A 858 -21.65 -14.84 19.56
CA THR A 858 -20.91 -13.58 19.55
C THR A 858 -19.61 -13.78 18.78
N GLU A 859 -19.16 -12.74 18.08
CA GLU A 859 -17.96 -12.82 17.23
C GLU A 859 -16.69 -13.16 18.05
N ASP A 860 -16.67 -12.82 19.34
CA ASP A 860 -15.60 -13.17 20.27
C ASP A 860 -15.65 -14.61 20.81
N SER A 861 -16.77 -15.30 20.67
CA SER A 861 -16.90 -16.74 21.01
C SER A 861 -16.52 -17.67 19.86
N ALA A 862 -16.33 -17.16 18.65
CA ALA A 862 -15.95 -17.96 17.50
C ALA A 862 -14.52 -18.53 17.65
N SER A 863 -14.29 -19.76 17.18
CA SER A 863 -12.94 -20.34 17.13
C SER A 863 -12.11 -19.69 16.02
N ALA A 864 -10.78 -19.69 16.16
CA ALA A 864 -9.89 -19.19 15.11
C ALA A 864 -10.07 -19.95 13.78
N GLU A 865 -10.39 -21.23 13.85
CA GLU A 865 -10.70 -22.10 12.71
C GLU A 865 -11.99 -21.65 12.00
N LEU A 866 -13.05 -21.36 12.75
CA LEU A 866 -14.30 -20.84 12.20
C LEU A 866 -14.08 -19.47 11.54
N VAL A 867 -13.37 -18.54 12.21
CA VAL A 867 -13.07 -17.22 11.63
C VAL A 867 -12.31 -17.36 10.30
N ALA A 868 -11.31 -18.24 10.23
CA ALA A 868 -10.59 -18.52 8.99
C ALA A 868 -11.53 -19.04 7.89
N ALA A 869 -12.42 -19.98 8.23
CA ALA A 869 -13.39 -20.52 7.28
C ALA A 869 -14.42 -19.48 6.80
N LEU A 870 -14.93 -18.61 7.67
CA LEU A 870 -15.85 -17.53 7.27
C LEU A 870 -15.16 -16.48 6.37
N ASN A 871 -13.88 -16.19 6.63
CA ASN A 871 -13.09 -15.29 5.80
C ASN A 871 -12.76 -15.92 4.44
N GLU A 872 -12.56 -17.24 4.37
CA GLU A 872 -12.46 -17.97 3.10
C GLU A 872 -13.76 -17.88 2.27
N ILE A 873 -14.93 -18.05 2.90
CA ILE A 873 -16.24 -17.86 2.24
C ILE A 873 -16.35 -16.44 1.69
N SER A 874 -15.87 -15.43 2.44
CA SER A 874 -15.87 -14.04 2.00
C SER A 874 -14.98 -13.81 0.79
N LEU A 875 -13.79 -14.41 0.75
CA LEU A 875 -12.87 -14.35 -0.41
C LEU A 875 -13.48 -15.01 -1.66
N LEU A 876 -14.06 -16.20 -1.51
CA LEU A 876 -14.74 -16.92 -2.59
C LEU A 876 -15.93 -16.11 -3.14
N TRP A 877 -16.67 -15.43 -2.26
CA TRP A 877 -17.80 -14.59 -2.65
C TRP A 877 -17.36 -13.32 -3.39
N ARG A 878 -16.26 -12.67 -2.97
CA ARG A 878 -15.72 -11.43 -3.57
C ARG A 878 -15.04 -11.64 -4.93
N LYS A 879 -14.68 -12.88 -5.30
CA LYS A 879 -13.93 -13.20 -6.54
C LYS A 879 -12.63 -12.37 -6.72
N GLY A 880 -12.01 -11.94 -5.62
CA GLY A 880 -10.78 -11.16 -5.63
C GLY A 880 -10.95 -9.63 -5.81
N GLU A 881 -12.17 -9.10 -5.77
CA GLU A 881 -12.42 -7.65 -5.76
C GLU A 881 -12.38 -7.05 -4.33
N ASP A 882 -12.00 -5.78 -4.22
CA ASP A 882 -11.97 -5.02 -2.95
C ASP A 882 -13.38 -4.85 -2.35
N GLU A 883 -13.47 -4.79 -1.02
CA GLU A 883 -14.75 -4.64 -0.33
C GLU A 883 -15.37 -3.25 -0.54
N ARG A 884 -16.61 -3.22 -1.03
CA ARG A 884 -17.38 -2.01 -1.33
C ARG A 884 -18.21 -1.57 -0.12
N GLY A 885 -18.28 -0.27 0.14
CA GLY A 885 -19.21 0.31 1.13
C GLY A 885 -18.58 1.41 1.97
N TYR A 886 -19.13 2.63 1.90
CA TYR A 886 -18.70 3.76 2.73
C TYR A 886 -19.68 4.04 3.86
N THR A 887 -20.98 3.89 3.62
CA THR A 887 -22.02 4.29 4.59
C THR A 887 -22.61 3.12 5.38
N MET A 888 -22.45 1.87 4.89
CA MET A 888 -23.27 0.73 5.36
C MET A 888 -22.54 -0.61 5.46
N SER A 889 -21.22 -0.58 5.54
CA SER A 889 -20.41 -1.75 5.88
C SER A 889 -19.29 -1.30 6.79
N MET A 890 -18.74 -2.20 7.60
CA MET A 890 -17.52 -1.97 8.35
C MET A 890 -16.25 -2.15 7.50
N SER A 891 -16.37 -2.65 6.25
CA SER A 891 -15.25 -2.97 5.32
C SER A 891 -14.10 -3.70 6.02
N SER A 892 -14.44 -4.67 6.87
CA SER A 892 -13.47 -5.49 7.59
C SER A 892 -13.95 -6.94 7.61
N ASP A 893 -13.03 -7.88 7.46
CA ASP A 893 -13.36 -9.29 7.59
C ASP A 893 -13.72 -9.65 9.04
N VAL A 894 -14.19 -10.89 9.24
CA VAL A 894 -14.51 -11.41 10.57
C VAL A 894 -13.22 -11.48 11.39
N SER A 895 -13.26 -11.01 12.63
CA SER A 895 -12.10 -10.93 13.51
C SER A 895 -12.45 -11.23 14.96
N LEU A 896 -11.55 -11.89 15.68
CA LEU A 896 -11.70 -12.18 17.12
C LEU A 896 -11.61 -10.92 18.03
N ALA A 897 -11.46 -9.73 17.44
CA ALA A 897 -11.08 -8.48 18.09
C ALA A 897 -12.23 -7.45 18.15
N GLY A 898 -12.73 -7.15 19.36
CA GLY A 898 -13.52 -5.93 19.60
C GLY A 898 -15.04 -6.12 19.63
N SER A 899 -15.58 -6.03 20.85
CA SER A 899 -16.92 -5.66 21.32
C SER A 899 -18.16 -5.90 20.43
N ASN A 900 -19.02 -6.79 20.93
CA ASN A 900 -20.48 -6.78 20.82
C ASN A 900 -21.11 -7.13 19.46
N ARG A 901 -20.32 -7.62 18.49
CA ARG A 901 -20.82 -8.11 17.19
C ARG A 901 -21.31 -9.56 17.28
N MET A 902 -22.25 -9.93 16.42
CA MET A 902 -22.83 -11.28 16.37
C MET A 902 -22.58 -11.94 15.02
N LEU A 903 -22.41 -13.27 15.05
CA LEU A 903 -22.30 -14.13 13.88
C LEU A 903 -23.46 -15.12 13.87
N ALA A 904 -24.24 -15.10 12.80
CA ALA A 904 -25.24 -16.11 12.49
C ALA A 904 -24.65 -17.03 11.41
N VAL A 905 -24.37 -18.28 11.75
CA VAL A 905 -23.68 -19.25 10.88
C VAL A 905 -24.63 -20.38 10.52
N ALA A 906 -24.65 -20.75 9.24
CA ALA A 906 -25.31 -21.95 8.76
C ALA A 906 -24.26 -23.01 8.46
N TRP A 907 -24.31 -24.11 9.22
CA TRP A 907 -23.43 -25.26 9.10
C TRP A 907 -24.06 -26.31 8.20
N GLN A 908 -23.36 -26.75 7.16
CA GLN A 908 -23.76 -27.89 6.35
C GLN A 908 -23.36 -29.17 7.08
N VAL A 909 -24.34 -30.04 7.32
CA VAL A 909 -24.14 -31.33 8.01
C VAL A 909 -23.84 -32.38 6.95
N ASN A 910 -22.63 -32.92 6.96
CA ASN A 910 -22.21 -33.96 6.02
C ASN A 910 -22.64 -35.36 6.50
N ALA A 911 -22.69 -36.32 5.58
CA ALA A 911 -23.11 -37.69 5.86
C ALA A 911 -22.18 -38.44 6.84
N ASP A 912 -20.94 -37.96 7.02
CA ASP A 912 -19.95 -38.46 7.96
C ASP A 912 -20.06 -37.84 9.37
N GLY A 913 -21.00 -36.91 9.57
CA GLY A 913 -21.20 -36.18 10.83
C GLY A 913 -20.25 -34.99 11.02
N SER A 914 -19.46 -34.62 10.01
CA SER A 914 -18.67 -33.38 10.02
C SER A 914 -19.53 -32.17 9.63
N ASP A 915 -19.29 -31.03 10.28
CA ASP A 915 -19.98 -29.77 9.99
C ASP A 915 -19.01 -28.79 9.33
N VAL A 916 -19.41 -28.19 8.19
CA VAL A 916 -18.62 -27.17 7.48
C VAL A 916 -19.49 -25.91 7.31
N PRO A 917 -18.98 -24.69 7.56
CA PRO A 917 -19.79 -23.49 7.37
C PRO A 917 -20.13 -23.28 5.88
N ALA A 918 -21.42 -23.12 5.58
CA ALA A 918 -21.95 -22.92 4.23
C ALA A 918 -22.23 -21.44 3.91
N GLY A 919 -22.50 -20.65 4.95
CA GLY A 919 -22.74 -19.20 4.84
C GLY A 919 -22.94 -18.57 6.21
N PHE A 920 -22.85 -17.24 6.27
CA PHE A 920 -23.00 -16.50 7.51
C PHE A 920 -23.54 -15.08 7.30
N LEU A 921 -24.15 -14.55 8.36
CA LEU A 921 -24.43 -13.13 8.55
C LEU A 921 -23.56 -12.59 9.68
N ARG A 922 -23.01 -11.39 9.51
CA ARG A 922 -22.38 -10.63 10.59
C ARG A 922 -23.25 -9.44 10.93
N LEU A 923 -23.55 -9.28 12.21
CA LEU A 923 -24.41 -8.23 12.74
C LEU A 923 -23.63 -7.33 13.69
N VAL A 924 -23.96 -6.05 13.65
CA VAL A 924 -23.39 -5.02 14.53
C VAL A 924 -24.53 -4.37 15.31
N PRO A 925 -24.41 -4.25 16.65
CA PRO A 925 -25.50 -3.74 17.46
C PRO A 925 -25.64 -2.23 17.31
N THR A 926 -26.88 -1.76 17.36
CA THR A 926 -27.17 -0.36 17.70
C THR A 926 -27.21 -0.21 19.22
N SER A 927 -26.90 0.98 19.74
CA SER A 927 -26.85 1.22 21.19
C SER A 927 -28.18 0.89 21.88
N SER A 928 -28.10 0.25 23.06
CA SER A 928 -29.24 -0.13 23.90
C SER A 928 -29.64 0.93 24.94
N ARG A 929 -28.95 2.08 25.00
CA ARG A 929 -29.02 3.02 26.14
C ARG A 929 -29.93 4.24 25.94
N SER A 930 -30.68 4.34 24.83
CA SER A 930 -31.58 5.48 24.60
C SER A 930 -33.05 5.07 24.67
N ASP A 931 -33.87 5.86 25.38
CA ASP A 931 -35.32 5.68 25.46
C ASP A 931 -36.05 5.95 24.12
N ARG A 932 -35.35 6.43 23.09
CA ARG A 932 -35.95 6.79 21.79
C ARG A 932 -36.26 5.60 20.92
N PHE A 933 -35.47 4.54 21.04
CA PHE A 933 -35.55 3.42 20.12
C PHE A 933 -35.12 2.13 20.82
N PRO A 934 -35.91 1.05 20.69
CA PRO A 934 -35.54 -0.24 21.25
C PRO A 934 -34.27 -0.81 20.59
N PRO A 935 -33.52 -1.65 21.32
CA PRO A 935 -32.25 -2.23 20.87
C PRO A 935 -32.42 -2.94 19.53
N GLY A 936 -31.48 -2.72 18.63
CA GLY A 936 -31.48 -3.26 17.28
C GLY A 936 -30.13 -3.84 16.87
N GLN A 937 -30.13 -4.54 15.77
CA GLN A 937 -28.95 -5.07 15.09
C GLN A 937 -28.97 -4.59 13.64
N THR A 938 -27.80 -4.33 13.07
CA THR A 938 -27.64 -3.98 11.65
C THR A 938 -26.76 -5.01 10.97
N LEU A 939 -27.16 -5.45 9.78
CA LEU A 939 -26.40 -6.38 8.95
C LEU A 939 -25.16 -5.68 8.36
N ASP A 940 -23.97 -6.22 8.63
CA ASP A 940 -22.68 -5.78 8.07
C ASP A 940 -22.27 -6.65 6.89
N LEU A 941 -22.19 -7.97 7.09
CA LEU A 941 -21.81 -8.93 6.05
C LEU A 941 -22.91 -9.97 5.84
N MET A 942 -23.18 -10.28 4.57
CA MET A 942 -24.04 -11.37 4.15
C MET A 942 -23.31 -12.17 3.09
N ARG A 943 -22.83 -13.36 3.46
CA ARG A 943 -21.94 -14.18 2.62
C ARG A 943 -22.39 -15.63 2.63
N ARG A 944 -22.25 -16.28 1.48
CA ARG A 944 -22.49 -17.72 1.31
C ARG A 944 -21.51 -18.29 0.31
N ARG A 945 -21.21 -19.58 0.42
CA ARG A 945 -20.40 -20.26 -0.58
C ARG A 945 -21.12 -20.30 -1.94
N PRO A 946 -20.39 -20.30 -3.07
CA PRO A 946 -21.00 -20.39 -4.40
C PRO A 946 -21.81 -21.68 -4.64
N ASP A 947 -21.44 -22.77 -3.98
CA ASP A 947 -22.09 -24.09 -4.04
C ASP A 947 -23.24 -24.29 -3.03
N ALA A 948 -23.58 -23.26 -2.25
CA ALA A 948 -24.61 -23.32 -1.23
C ALA A 948 -26.03 -23.55 -1.80
N VAL A 949 -26.85 -24.32 -1.08
CA VAL A 949 -28.24 -24.63 -1.45
C VAL A 949 -29.09 -23.36 -1.63
N ASN A 950 -29.95 -23.36 -2.63
CA ASN A 950 -30.90 -22.27 -2.87
C ASN A 950 -31.89 -22.12 -1.70
N GLY A 951 -31.87 -20.94 -1.07
CA GLY A 951 -32.63 -20.62 0.13
C GLY A 951 -31.79 -20.45 1.39
N LEU A 952 -30.47 -20.64 1.32
CA LEU A 952 -29.58 -20.52 2.50
C LEU A 952 -29.59 -19.10 3.12
N THR A 953 -29.69 -18.05 2.30
CA THR A 953 -29.75 -16.68 2.80
C THR A 953 -31.07 -16.39 3.50
N GLU A 954 -32.20 -16.84 2.93
CA GLU A 954 -33.51 -16.76 3.57
C GLU A 954 -33.55 -17.53 4.90
N TYR A 955 -32.93 -18.71 4.94
CA TYR A 955 -32.73 -19.50 6.15
C TYR A 955 -31.96 -18.75 7.22
N LEU A 956 -30.80 -18.18 6.86
CA LEU A 956 -29.97 -17.39 7.77
C LEU A 956 -30.74 -16.19 8.33
N ILE A 957 -31.43 -15.41 7.50
CA ILE A 957 -32.18 -14.22 7.95
C ILE A 957 -33.33 -14.62 8.88
N ALA A 958 -34.14 -15.61 8.51
CA ALA A 958 -35.30 -16.01 9.31
C ALA A 958 -34.91 -16.51 10.70
N HIS A 959 -33.96 -17.46 10.79
CA HIS A 959 -33.48 -17.99 12.06
C HIS A 959 -32.76 -16.94 12.92
N THR A 960 -32.06 -16.00 12.27
CA THR A 960 -31.47 -14.85 12.97
C THR A 960 -32.54 -13.99 13.63
N VAL A 961 -33.63 -13.66 12.92
CA VAL A 961 -34.72 -12.85 13.48
C VAL A 961 -35.39 -13.55 14.67
N GLU A 962 -35.60 -14.86 14.58
CA GLU A 962 -36.16 -15.67 15.67
C GLU A 962 -35.26 -15.67 16.91
N GLN A 963 -33.95 -15.92 16.77
CA GLN A 963 -33.04 -15.88 17.93
C GLN A 963 -32.82 -14.47 18.48
N LEU A 964 -32.84 -13.44 17.64
CA LEU A 964 -32.79 -12.05 18.10
C LEU A 964 -34.01 -11.67 18.93
N ARG A 965 -35.20 -12.21 18.61
CA ARG A 965 -36.41 -12.05 19.44
C ARG A 965 -36.21 -12.61 20.84
N GLU A 966 -35.61 -13.80 20.96
CA GLU A 966 -35.32 -14.42 22.26
C GLU A 966 -34.35 -13.59 23.10
N LEU A 967 -33.42 -12.89 22.44
CA LEU A 967 -32.49 -11.95 23.07
C LEU A 967 -33.10 -10.57 23.37
N GLY A 968 -34.38 -10.36 23.10
CA GLY A 968 -35.09 -9.10 23.34
C GLY A 968 -34.74 -7.99 22.36
N VAL A 969 -34.09 -8.31 21.24
CA VAL A 969 -33.85 -7.35 20.15
C VAL A 969 -35.15 -7.13 19.39
N VAL A 970 -35.44 -5.87 19.06
CA VAL A 970 -36.72 -5.49 18.44
C VAL A 970 -36.58 -5.27 16.94
N ARG A 971 -35.40 -4.85 16.46
CA ARG A 971 -35.21 -4.47 15.06
C ARG A 971 -33.95 -5.08 14.47
N LEU A 972 -34.05 -5.57 13.23
CA LEU A 972 -32.92 -5.98 12.42
C LEU A 972 -32.91 -5.18 11.12
N SER A 973 -31.90 -4.33 10.92
CA SER A 973 -31.66 -3.71 9.61
C SER A 973 -30.93 -4.69 8.69
N LEU A 974 -31.46 -4.88 7.48
CA LEU A 974 -30.83 -5.68 6.43
C LEU A 974 -29.90 -4.78 5.58
N ASN A 975 -30.24 -4.59 4.30
CA ASN A 975 -29.47 -3.78 3.36
C ASN A 975 -30.33 -2.64 2.79
N PHE A 976 -29.65 -1.62 2.27
CA PHE A 976 -30.27 -0.49 1.61
C PHE A 976 -30.61 -0.78 0.16
N ALA A 977 -31.85 -0.46 -0.22
CA ALA A 977 -32.32 -0.49 -1.59
C ALA A 977 -32.24 0.93 -2.18
N ALA A 978 -31.20 1.19 -2.99
CA ALA A 978 -31.06 2.45 -3.71
C ALA A 978 -32.31 2.69 -4.59
N PHE A 979 -32.88 3.90 -4.49
CA PHE A 979 -34.06 4.31 -5.25
C PHE A 979 -35.32 3.43 -5.08
N GLY A 980 -35.49 2.73 -3.95
CA GLY A 980 -36.62 1.81 -3.68
C GLY A 980 -38.00 2.33 -4.12
N ARG A 981 -38.47 3.44 -3.54
CA ARG A 981 -39.76 4.09 -3.86
C ARG A 981 -39.94 4.51 -5.33
N LEU A 982 -38.87 4.73 -6.10
CA LEU A 982 -38.96 5.08 -7.53
C LEU A 982 -39.33 3.88 -8.42
N LEU A 983 -39.14 2.66 -7.90
CA LEU A 983 -39.40 1.40 -8.59
C LEU A 983 -40.80 0.83 -8.29
N ASP A 984 -41.57 1.46 -7.40
CA ASP A 984 -42.96 1.08 -7.13
C ASP A 984 -43.90 1.42 -8.29
N ASN A 985 -44.86 0.53 -8.50
CA ASN A 985 -45.89 0.72 -9.53
C ASN A 985 -47.03 1.62 -9.05
N ASP A 986 -47.18 1.81 -7.73
CA ASP A 986 -48.35 2.46 -7.12
C ASP A 986 -48.11 3.90 -6.64
N VAL A 987 -46.91 4.47 -6.87
CA VAL A 987 -46.58 5.84 -6.46
C VAL A 987 -46.83 6.83 -7.61
N GLN A 988 -47.58 7.92 -7.36
CA GLN A 988 -47.73 9.01 -8.32
C GLN A 988 -46.40 9.76 -8.52
N LEU A 989 -45.65 9.38 -9.56
CA LEU A 989 -44.36 9.99 -9.88
C LEU A 989 -44.54 11.35 -10.59
N THR A 990 -43.88 12.38 -10.07
CA THR A 990 -43.72 13.68 -10.75
C THR A 990 -42.98 13.52 -12.08
N ARG A 991 -43.09 14.51 -12.99
CA ARG A 991 -42.44 14.47 -14.32
C ARG A 991 -40.92 14.22 -14.23
N GLY A 992 -40.25 14.80 -13.24
CA GLY A 992 -38.82 14.59 -12.98
C GLY A 992 -38.49 13.17 -12.49
N ASN A 993 -39.30 12.63 -11.57
CA ASN A 993 -39.12 11.27 -11.05
C ASN A 993 -39.35 10.20 -12.13
N ARG A 994 -40.19 10.49 -13.13
CA ARG A 994 -40.39 9.61 -14.29
C ARG A 994 -39.17 9.54 -15.21
N ALA A 995 -38.45 10.65 -15.38
CA ALA A 995 -37.19 10.67 -16.13
C ALA A 995 -36.07 9.97 -15.37
N LEU A 996 -36.00 10.17 -14.04
CA LEU A 996 -35.06 9.49 -13.16
C LEU A 996 -35.28 7.97 -13.14
N ARG A 997 -36.54 7.50 -13.11
CA ARG A 997 -36.88 6.07 -13.22
C ARG A 997 -36.34 5.44 -14.52
N LYS A 998 -36.49 6.13 -15.66
CA LYS A 998 -35.93 5.65 -16.95
C LYS A 998 -34.40 5.54 -16.92
N LEU A 999 -33.72 6.47 -16.25
CA LEU A 999 -32.27 6.39 -16.05
C LEU A 999 -31.90 5.22 -15.15
N VAL A 1000 -32.62 4.99 -14.04
CA VAL A 1000 -32.39 3.84 -13.15
C VAL A 1000 -32.61 2.52 -13.90
N ASP A 1001 -33.68 2.40 -14.70
CA ASP A 1001 -33.96 1.20 -15.50
C ASP A 1001 -32.85 0.92 -16.55
N LEU A 1002 -32.20 1.95 -17.10
CA LEU A 1002 -31.10 1.81 -18.06
C LEU A 1002 -29.83 1.22 -17.42
N VAL A 1003 -29.55 1.56 -16.16
CA VAL A 1003 -28.33 1.12 -15.44
C VAL A 1003 -28.60 -0.13 -14.60
N ASN A 1004 -29.86 -0.51 -14.38
CA ASN A 1004 -30.29 -1.68 -13.61
C ASN A 1004 -29.63 -3.02 -14.02
N PRO A 1005 -29.39 -3.34 -15.32
CA PRO A 1005 -28.70 -4.58 -15.69
C PRO A 1005 -27.29 -4.69 -15.13
N TYR A 1006 -26.62 -3.57 -14.89
CA TYR A 1006 -25.24 -3.51 -14.41
C TYR A 1006 -25.13 -3.54 -12.89
N TYR A 1007 -26.15 -3.05 -12.16
CA TYR A 1007 -26.10 -2.88 -10.69
C TYR A 1007 -27.15 -3.68 -9.90
N GLN A 1008 -28.04 -4.45 -10.55
CA GLN A 1008 -29.03 -5.34 -9.92
C GLN A 1008 -29.90 -4.71 -8.82
N ILE A 1009 -30.18 -3.40 -8.92
CA ILE A 1009 -30.87 -2.61 -7.89
C ILE A 1009 -32.26 -3.19 -7.57
N ARG A 1010 -33.02 -3.61 -8.60
CA ARG A 1010 -34.35 -4.20 -8.44
C ARG A 1010 -34.32 -5.56 -7.73
N ALA A 1011 -33.33 -6.41 -8.04
CA ALA A 1011 -33.25 -7.76 -7.48
C ALA A 1011 -33.00 -7.76 -5.96
N LEU A 1012 -32.21 -6.81 -5.46
CA LEU A 1012 -31.96 -6.66 -4.02
C LEU A 1012 -33.22 -6.21 -3.27
N ARG A 1013 -33.98 -5.28 -3.84
CA ARG A 1013 -35.25 -4.82 -3.28
C ARG A 1013 -36.29 -5.94 -3.26
N ASP A 1014 -36.48 -6.61 -4.39
CA ASP A 1014 -37.42 -7.73 -4.54
C ASP A 1014 -37.05 -8.90 -3.61
N PHE A 1015 -35.76 -9.05 -3.27
CA PHE A 1015 -35.31 -10.01 -2.26
C PHE A 1015 -35.75 -9.60 -0.85
N ASN A 1016 -35.48 -8.35 -0.43
CA ASN A 1016 -35.84 -7.86 0.90
C ASN A 1016 -37.36 -7.79 1.12
N GLU A 1017 -38.13 -7.43 0.10
CA GLU A 1017 -39.60 -7.31 0.17
C GLU A 1017 -40.28 -8.63 0.61
N LYS A 1018 -39.67 -9.78 0.31
CA LYS A 1018 -40.17 -11.11 0.72
C LYS A 1018 -40.29 -11.27 2.24
N PHE A 1019 -39.52 -10.50 3.00
CA PHE A 1019 -39.52 -10.52 4.46
C PHE A 1019 -40.47 -9.46 5.07
N GLN A 1020 -41.24 -8.76 4.23
CA GLN A 1020 -42.20 -7.72 4.63
C GLN A 1020 -41.58 -6.66 5.59
N PRO A 1021 -40.46 -6.01 5.21
CA PRO A 1021 -39.80 -5.03 6.07
C PRO A 1021 -40.59 -3.73 6.18
N THR A 1022 -40.32 -2.98 7.24
CA THR A 1022 -40.64 -1.55 7.29
C THR A 1022 -39.53 -0.77 6.57
N TRP A 1023 -39.91 0.03 5.58
CA TRP A 1023 -38.98 0.81 4.76
C TRP A 1023 -38.68 2.18 5.39
N LEU A 1024 -37.42 2.41 5.77
CA LEU A 1024 -36.95 3.68 6.33
C LEU A 1024 -36.27 4.52 5.24
N PRO A 1025 -36.83 5.68 4.86
CA PRO A 1025 -36.28 6.51 3.78
C PRO A 1025 -35.02 7.26 4.18
N ARG A 1026 -34.02 7.22 3.30
CA ARG A 1026 -32.78 7.99 3.40
C ARG A 1026 -32.63 8.97 2.25
N VAL A 1027 -32.06 10.13 2.56
CA VAL A 1027 -31.85 11.24 1.64
C VAL A 1027 -30.37 11.66 1.61
N LEU A 1028 -29.98 12.19 0.47
CA LEU A 1028 -28.74 12.93 0.28
C LEU A 1028 -29.01 14.42 0.56
N ILE A 1029 -28.22 15.03 1.43
CA ILE A 1029 -28.37 16.44 1.80
C ILE A 1029 -27.21 17.24 1.23
N TYR A 1030 -27.53 18.30 0.48
CA TYR A 1030 -26.58 19.10 -0.27
C TYR A 1030 -26.95 20.60 -0.25
N ALA A 1031 -25.96 21.47 -0.41
CA ALA A 1031 -26.17 22.92 -0.28
C ALA A 1031 -26.75 23.57 -1.55
N ASP A 1032 -26.18 23.29 -2.73
CA ASP A 1032 -26.58 23.92 -4.00
C ASP A 1032 -26.97 22.87 -5.06
N PRO A 1033 -28.04 23.09 -5.86
CA PRO A 1033 -28.40 22.21 -6.97
C PRO A 1033 -27.26 21.89 -7.95
N ALA A 1034 -26.33 22.82 -8.17
CA ALA A 1034 -25.17 22.60 -9.03
C ALA A 1034 -24.15 21.60 -8.45
N ASP A 1035 -24.27 21.29 -7.16
CA ASP A 1035 -23.40 20.35 -6.46
C ASP A 1035 -23.99 18.93 -6.40
N LEU A 1036 -25.30 18.76 -6.61
CA LEU A 1036 -25.94 17.45 -6.58
C LEU A 1036 -25.28 16.40 -7.50
N PRO A 1037 -24.97 16.68 -8.79
CA PRO A 1037 -24.27 15.71 -9.64
C PRO A 1037 -22.86 15.39 -9.15
N LYS A 1038 -22.18 16.39 -8.60
CA LYS A 1038 -20.81 16.28 -8.07
C LYS A 1038 -20.76 15.44 -6.80
N VAL A 1039 -21.72 15.63 -5.90
CA VAL A 1039 -21.87 14.87 -4.66
C VAL A 1039 -22.30 13.43 -4.99
N GLY A 1040 -23.27 13.25 -5.90
CA GLY A 1040 -23.71 11.93 -6.33
C GLY A 1040 -22.59 11.08 -6.94
N LEU A 1041 -21.75 11.65 -7.81
CA LEU A 1041 -20.59 10.94 -8.38
C LEU A 1041 -19.56 10.55 -7.30
N ARG A 1042 -19.32 11.43 -6.32
CA ARG A 1042 -18.38 11.16 -5.22
C ARG A 1042 -18.93 10.11 -4.25
N TYR A 1043 -20.22 10.15 -3.97
CA TYR A 1043 -20.91 9.12 -3.19
C TYR A 1043 -20.80 7.76 -3.88
N ALA A 1044 -21.10 7.70 -5.18
CA ALA A 1044 -20.94 6.47 -5.97
C ALA A 1044 -19.49 5.96 -5.98
N TRP A 1045 -18.50 6.85 -5.97
CA TRP A 1045 -17.10 6.46 -5.86
C TRP A 1045 -16.76 5.87 -4.48
N LEU A 1046 -17.19 6.52 -3.38
CA LEU A 1046 -16.97 6.04 -2.02
C LEU A 1046 -17.68 4.72 -1.73
N GLU A 1047 -18.90 4.53 -2.23
CA GLU A 1047 -19.63 3.27 -2.13
C GLU A 1047 -19.06 2.17 -3.05
N GLY A 1048 -18.02 2.46 -3.86
CA GLY A 1048 -17.41 1.50 -4.77
C GLY A 1048 -18.28 1.13 -5.98
N LEU A 1049 -19.27 1.97 -6.33
CA LEU A 1049 -20.17 1.77 -7.47
C LEU A 1049 -19.56 2.22 -8.80
N VAL A 1050 -18.59 3.16 -8.79
CA VAL A 1050 -17.94 3.67 -10.01
C VAL A 1050 -16.42 3.74 -9.82
N SER A 1051 -15.67 3.12 -10.73
CA SER A 1051 -14.22 3.30 -10.88
C SER A 1051 -13.95 4.24 -12.06
N VAL A 1052 -13.45 5.46 -11.79
CA VAL A 1052 -13.09 6.40 -12.87
C VAL A 1052 -11.57 6.33 -13.12
N PRO A 1053 -11.12 6.12 -14.37
CA PRO A 1053 -9.69 6.06 -14.69
C PRO A 1053 -9.01 7.43 -14.55
N LEU A 1054 -7.70 7.41 -14.24
CA LEU A 1054 -6.67 8.47 -14.31
C LEU A 1054 -6.91 9.83 -13.60
N ILE A 1055 -8.11 10.41 -13.69
CA ILE A 1055 -8.43 11.76 -13.21
C ILE A 1055 -8.83 11.76 -11.72
N GLY A 1056 -9.33 10.64 -11.20
CA GLY A 1056 -9.74 10.49 -9.80
C GLY A 1056 -8.60 10.73 -8.80
N ARG A 1057 -7.40 10.20 -9.06
CA ARG A 1057 -6.20 10.39 -8.21
C ARG A 1057 -5.62 11.81 -8.25
N LEU A 1058 -5.84 12.55 -9.34
CA LEU A 1058 -5.47 13.96 -9.47
C LEU A 1058 -6.44 14.90 -8.75
N LEU A 1059 -7.69 14.47 -8.56
CA LEU A 1059 -8.75 15.21 -7.86
C LEU A 1059 -8.85 14.87 -6.36
N SER A 1060 -8.45 13.66 -5.95
CA SER A 1060 -8.15 13.35 -4.55
C SER A 1060 -6.77 13.90 -4.22
N GLY A 1061 -6.72 14.99 -3.44
CA GLY A 1061 -5.46 15.37 -2.82
C GLY A 1061 -4.91 14.18 -2.00
N PRO A 1062 -3.59 14.04 -1.84
CA PRO A 1062 -3.04 13.06 -0.93
C PRO A 1062 -3.64 13.32 0.45
N THR A 1063 -4.43 12.39 0.97
CA THR A 1063 -4.64 12.24 2.40
C THR A 1063 -3.27 11.92 2.98
N GLU A 1064 -2.60 12.95 3.50
CA GLU A 1064 -1.39 12.75 4.30
C GLU A 1064 -1.79 11.89 5.50
N VAL A 1065 -1.50 10.59 5.43
CA VAL A 1065 -1.18 9.82 6.62
C VAL A 1065 0.07 10.48 7.15
N ALA A 1066 -0.10 11.39 8.11
CA ALA A 1066 1.04 11.93 8.84
C ALA A 1066 1.69 10.74 9.54
N GLU A 1067 2.82 10.28 9.00
CA GLU A 1067 3.82 9.55 9.77
C GLU A 1067 4.00 10.32 11.07
N GLY A 1068 3.78 9.63 12.19
CA GLY A 1068 3.80 10.25 13.51
C GLY A 1068 5.11 11.02 13.70
N GLU A 1069 4.99 12.32 13.95
CA GLU A 1069 6.07 13.04 14.63
C GLU A 1069 6.27 12.37 16.00
N PRO A 1070 7.52 12.15 16.41
CA PRO A 1070 7.82 11.58 17.72
C PRO A 1070 7.43 12.59 18.80
N THR A 1071 6.50 12.21 19.68
CA THR A 1071 6.32 12.83 20.99
C THR A 1071 6.26 11.78 22.05
#